data_AF-A0A2I0U027-F1
#
_entry.id   AF-A0A2I0U027-F1
#
_cell.length_a   1.000
_cell.length_b   1.000
_cell.length_c   1.000
_cell.angle_alpha   90.00
_cell.angle_beta   90.00
_cell.angle_gamma   90.00
#
_symmetry.space_group_name_H-M   'P 1'
#
loop_
_entity.id
_entity.type
_entity.pdbx_description
1 polymer ?
#
loop_
_entity_poly.entity_id
_entity_poly.type
_entity_poly.pdbx_seq_one_letter_code
_entity_poly.pdbx_strand_id
1 'polypeptide(L)'
;MAAYLQWRRFVFFDRETLSSFQAYKLRVTHLYQLKQHSILVSVGEDEEGINPLVKVWNLEKRDGGNPLCTRIFPAIPGNKPTVVSCLTVHENLNFMAIGFADGSVVLTKGDITRDRHSKTQILHEGSYPVTGLAFRQSGKTTHLFVVTTENIQSYMLSVKDYPHLELDIHGCGLRCSSLSDPSQDLQFIVAGNECVYLYQPDERGPCFAFEGQKLIVHWYRGYLIIVSKDRKTSPKSEFAGNEAQNSDKQVLNIYDLCNKFIAYSSIFDDIVDVLAEWGSLKNLFEMAINLAKSHHLDSDGLSEIFRQYGDHLYNKGNHDGAIQQYIRTIGKLEPSYVIRKFLDAQRIHNLTAYLQTLHLQSLANADHTTLLLNCYTKLKDSSKLEEFIKTSESEVRFDVETAIKVLRQAGYYSHAVYLAEKHAHHEWYLKIQLEDIKNYQEALRYIGKLPFDQAESNMKRYGKILMHHVPNETTELLKILCTDYRPSGDNEGPGTLEGKKANSEEFIPVFANNSRELKAFLEHMTEVQADSPQGVYDTLLELRLQNWAHEQDEQVKEKLHNEALTLLKSGRFKTVFDKALVLCQMHNFKDGVLYLYEQGKLFQQIMHYHMQNEQYKKVIEVCELYGDQEACLWEQALGYFARKEEDCKEYIAAVLKHIENKNLMPPLLVVQTLAHNSTATLSVIKDYLVNKLQKQSRQIEQDEQRIQKYREETTRIRQEIEELKASPKIFQKTKCSICTSALELPSVHFLCGHSFHQHCFESYSESDSECPTCMPENRKVMDMIRAQEQKRDLHDQFQHQPRNKRTSCQRRVPGPPASAPPPGRGGGGGGGGHGENGVGGRAVRVGTRRSQLARIQTDSVVEMLRELYPDLHFEIVAMSTTGDKILDTALSKIGEKSLFTKELENALERNEVDLVVHSLKDLPTSLPPGFTIGAVCKRENPLDAVVFHPKNRGKTLSLLPEKSVIGTSSLRRAAQLKKKFPQLEFRDIRGNLNTRLKKLDEKEDFSAIILAAAGLKRMGWENRIGQLLSPEDCLYAVGQGALAVEVRAKDQEILNMVSALHDADTVLCCIAERAFMKRLEGGCSVPVAVNTVLKDGQLYLTGAVYSLDGSDSLKETMQTSVHYPQQNEDGPNDDVQRVGITAKNVPGQAQEAAENLGVEVASLLLSKGAKHILSVARQLNDAR
;
A
#
# COMPACT_ATOMS: atom_id res chain seq x y z
N MET A 1 -23.87 35.89 38.07
CA MET A 1 -24.32 36.18 39.45
C MET A 1 -23.34 35.53 40.43
N ALA A 2 -22.73 36.16 41.45
CA ALA A 2 -22.80 37.51 41.99
C ALA A 2 -21.77 37.66 43.15
N ALA A 3 -21.25 38.87 43.31
CA ALA A 3 -20.48 39.37 44.43
C ALA A 3 -21.31 39.47 45.74
N TYR A 4 -20.70 39.16 46.89
CA TYR A 4 -21.28 39.16 48.24
C TYR A 4 -21.88 40.52 48.64
N LEU A 5 -23.20 40.69 48.52
CA LEU A 5 -23.98 41.76 49.16
C LEU A 5 -25.38 41.24 49.50
N GLN A 6 -25.98 41.77 50.56
CA GLN A 6 -27.30 41.46 51.12
C GLN A 6 -28.46 41.66 50.14
N TRP A 7 -28.60 40.80 49.12
CA TRP A 7 -29.74 40.88 48.21
C TRP A 7 -30.89 39.99 48.70
N ARG A 8 -32.00 40.65 49.07
CA ARG A 8 -33.33 40.03 49.24
C ARG A 8 -33.99 39.68 47.90
N ARG A 9 -33.42 40.06 46.76
CA ARG A 9 -33.99 39.91 45.40
C ARG A 9 -32.95 39.40 44.39
N PHE A 10 -33.31 38.41 43.58
CA PHE A 10 -32.57 37.94 42.40
C PHE A 10 -32.80 38.86 41.22
N VAL A 11 -31.83 38.98 40.31
CA VAL A 11 -31.92 39.81 39.10
C VAL A 11 -31.51 38.97 37.89
N PHE A 12 -32.44 38.64 37.00
CA PHE A 12 -32.17 37.96 35.73
C PHE A 12 -31.85 38.96 34.62
N PHE A 13 -30.81 38.66 33.85
CA PHE A 13 -30.47 39.39 32.63
C PHE A 13 -31.25 38.78 31.46
N ASP A 14 -32.38 39.40 31.10
CA ASP A 14 -33.01 39.20 29.79
C ASP A 14 -32.86 40.51 29.00
N ARG A 15 -32.44 40.43 27.74
CA ARG A 15 -31.78 41.55 27.02
C ARG A 15 -32.66 42.77 26.72
N GLU A 16 -33.94 42.75 27.10
CA GLU A 16 -34.83 43.92 27.04
C GLU A 16 -35.66 44.17 28.32
N THR A 17 -35.68 43.25 29.30
CA THR A 17 -36.34 43.48 30.60
C THR A 17 -35.61 42.77 31.76
N LEU A 18 -35.13 43.56 32.72
CA LEU A 18 -34.60 43.06 34.00
C LEU A 18 -35.75 42.51 34.83
N SER A 19 -35.90 41.19 34.88
CA SER A 19 -36.85 40.54 35.79
C SER A 19 -36.15 40.16 37.08
N SER A 20 -36.68 40.63 38.21
CA SER A 20 -36.14 40.32 39.52
C SER A 20 -37.20 39.66 40.39
N PHE A 21 -36.81 38.67 41.19
CA PHE A 21 -37.73 37.99 42.11
C PHE A 21 -37.10 37.77 43.48
N GLN A 22 -37.91 37.88 44.54
CA GLN A 22 -37.45 37.62 45.89
C GLN A 22 -37.49 36.11 46.18
N ALA A 23 -36.34 35.52 46.47
CA ALA A 23 -36.27 34.10 46.81
C ALA A 23 -36.15 33.79 48.29
N TYR A 24 -35.53 34.70 49.04
CA TYR A 24 -35.42 34.57 50.49
C TYR A 24 -35.75 35.90 51.15
N LYS A 25 -36.22 35.85 52.39
CA LYS A 25 -36.59 37.06 53.15
C LYS A 25 -35.36 37.84 53.63
N LEU A 26 -34.27 37.16 53.99
CA LEU A 26 -33.06 37.78 54.52
C LEU A 26 -31.94 37.87 53.48
N ARG A 27 -31.35 36.72 53.10
CA ARG A 27 -30.22 36.66 52.17
C ARG A 27 -30.12 35.33 51.44
N VAL A 28 -29.53 35.36 50.25
CA VAL A 28 -29.06 34.19 49.50
C VAL A 28 -27.57 34.03 49.79
N THR A 29 -27.13 32.81 50.15
CA THR A 29 -25.72 32.53 50.42
C THR A 29 -25.05 31.77 49.28
N HIS A 30 -25.73 30.80 48.66
CA HIS A 30 -25.17 29.96 47.60
C HIS A 30 -26.15 29.77 46.44
N LEU A 31 -25.61 29.66 45.23
CA LEU A 31 -26.37 29.42 44.01
C LEU A 31 -25.66 28.38 43.15
N TYR A 32 -26.44 27.46 42.60
CA TYR A 32 -25.97 26.47 41.66
C TYR A 32 -27.00 26.26 40.54
N GLN A 33 -26.63 26.64 39.32
CA GLN A 33 -27.45 26.44 38.13
C GLN A 33 -26.93 25.23 37.35
N LEU A 34 -27.84 24.34 36.96
CA LEU A 34 -27.51 23.18 36.14
C LEU A 34 -27.30 23.59 34.68
N LYS A 35 -26.33 22.98 34.00
CA LYS A 35 -26.00 23.34 32.60
C LYS A 35 -27.02 22.75 31.62
N GLN A 36 -27.55 21.56 31.89
CA GLN A 36 -28.48 20.85 31.00
C GLN A 36 -29.96 21.06 31.32
N HIS A 37 -30.26 21.61 32.49
CA HIS A 37 -31.62 21.81 32.97
C HIS A 37 -31.87 23.26 33.38
N SER A 38 -33.06 23.78 33.10
CA SER A 38 -33.54 25.11 33.53
C SER A 38 -33.90 25.14 35.02
N ILE A 39 -33.09 24.48 35.85
CA ILE A 39 -33.27 24.35 37.29
C ILE A 39 -32.15 25.10 38.00
N LEU A 40 -32.55 25.94 38.95
CA LEU A 40 -31.66 26.69 39.83
C LEU A 40 -31.84 26.19 41.26
N VAL A 41 -30.76 25.72 41.88
CA VAL A 41 -30.73 25.39 43.30
C VAL A 41 -30.08 26.54 44.05
N SER A 42 -30.71 26.98 45.13
CA SER A 42 -30.25 28.09 45.94
C SER A 42 -30.24 27.70 47.41
N VAL A 43 -29.35 28.29 48.19
CA VAL A 43 -29.34 28.23 49.65
C VAL A 43 -29.43 29.64 50.20
N GLY A 44 -30.27 29.84 51.21
CA GLY A 44 -30.46 31.14 51.84
C GLY A 44 -31.18 31.06 53.18
N GLU A 45 -31.46 32.21 53.76
CA GLU A 45 -32.06 32.35 55.09
C GLU A 45 -33.37 33.16 54.99
N ASP A 46 -34.44 32.63 55.58
CA ASP A 46 -35.75 33.31 55.69
C ASP A 46 -36.02 33.89 57.09
N GLU A 47 -35.31 33.41 58.12
CA GLU A 47 -35.48 33.77 59.54
C GLU A 47 -34.12 34.08 60.18
N GLU A 48 -34.11 34.92 61.21
CA GLU A 48 -32.88 35.30 61.91
C GLU A 48 -32.35 34.12 62.75
N GLY A 49 -31.11 33.70 62.48
CA GLY A 49 -30.48 32.52 63.08
C GLY A 49 -29.80 31.65 62.02
N ILE A 50 -29.05 30.63 62.46
CA ILE A 50 -28.40 29.69 61.53
C ILE A 50 -29.45 28.65 61.12
N ASN A 51 -30.30 28.96 60.13
CA ASN A 51 -31.26 27.99 59.59
C ASN A 51 -31.27 28.06 58.06
N PRO A 52 -30.23 27.50 57.40
CA PRO A 52 -30.12 27.56 55.95
C PRO A 52 -31.20 26.69 55.29
N LEU A 53 -31.97 27.30 54.39
CA LEU A 53 -32.99 26.63 53.58
C LEU A 53 -32.47 26.47 52.16
N VAL A 54 -32.72 25.29 51.57
CA VAL A 54 -32.50 25.01 50.15
C VAL A 54 -33.82 25.17 49.41
N LYS A 55 -33.82 25.98 48.35
CA LYS A 55 -34.95 26.14 47.43
C LYS A 55 -34.54 25.75 46.02
N VAL A 56 -35.31 24.85 45.41
CA VAL A 56 -35.15 24.40 44.01
C VAL A 56 -36.16 25.11 43.14
N TRP A 57 -35.68 25.89 42.19
CA TRP A 57 -36.48 26.73 41.30
C TRP A 57 -36.48 26.15 39.88
N ASN A 58 -37.65 26.07 39.27
CA ASN A 58 -37.80 25.80 37.84
C ASN A 58 -37.98 27.15 37.12
N LEU A 59 -37.04 27.47 36.22
CA LEU A 59 -36.99 28.76 35.54
C LEU A 59 -37.95 28.86 34.34
N GLU A 60 -38.39 27.73 33.78
CA GLU A 60 -39.34 27.67 32.67
C GLU A 60 -40.79 27.87 33.13
N LYS A 61 -41.13 27.33 34.29
CA LYS A 61 -42.48 27.44 34.86
C LYS A 61 -42.56 28.69 35.71
N ARG A 62 -43.50 29.59 35.37
CA ARG A 62 -43.74 30.82 36.14
C ARG A 62 -45.06 30.73 36.88
N ASP A 63 -45.07 31.15 38.13
CA ASP A 63 -46.26 31.33 38.95
C ASP A 63 -46.31 32.80 39.41
N GLY A 64 -47.38 33.51 39.07
CA GLY A 64 -47.52 34.94 39.38
C GLY A 64 -46.37 35.84 38.89
N GLY A 65 -45.69 35.48 37.80
CA GLY A 65 -44.54 36.22 37.25
C GLY A 65 -43.18 35.83 37.83
N ASN A 66 -43.12 35.04 38.92
CA ASN A 66 -41.89 34.52 39.51
C ASN A 66 -41.61 33.07 39.07
N PRO A 67 -40.35 32.61 39.07
CA PRO A 67 -40.02 31.21 38.83
C PRO A 67 -40.69 30.29 39.86
N LEU A 68 -41.19 29.13 39.41
CA LEU A 68 -41.87 28.17 40.26
C LEU A 68 -40.88 27.51 41.23
N CYS A 69 -41.07 27.73 42.52
CA CYS A 69 -40.36 26.98 43.55
C CYS A 69 -40.93 25.56 43.62
N THR A 70 -40.14 24.58 43.20
CA THR A 70 -40.58 23.17 43.14
C THR A 70 -40.42 22.49 44.50
N ARG A 71 -39.39 22.85 45.27
CA ARG A 71 -39.07 22.20 46.54
C ARG A 71 -38.36 23.14 47.50
N ILE A 72 -38.68 23.02 48.79
CA ILE A 72 -38.03 23.74 49.90
C ILE A 72 -37.73 22.74 51.02
N PHE A 73 -36.51 22.73 51.54
CA PHE A 73 -36.12 21.89 52.68
C PHE A 73 -34.92 22.48 53.44
N PRO A 74 -34.73 22.18 54.74
CA PRO A 74 -33.60 22.68 55.52
C PRO A 74 -32.29 21.96 55.16
N ALA A 75 -31.18 22.71 55.11
CA ALA A 75 -29.82 22.21 54.96
C ALA A 75 -29.15 22.07 56.33
N ILE A 76 -29.55 21.09 57.14
CA ILE A 76 -29.02 20.88 58.48
C ILE A 76 -28.26 19.54 58.53
N PRO A 77 -26.97 19.51 58.91
CA PRO A 77 -26.25 18.26 59.14
C PRO A 77 -26.74 17.62 60.43
N GLY A 78 -27.51 16.54 60.30
CA GLY A 78 -28.13 15.84 61.42
C GLY A 78 -29.15 16.74 62.12
N ASN A 79 -28.80 17.26 63.31
CA ASN A 79 -29.65 18.12 64.14
C ASN A 79 -28.97 19.44 64.56
N LYS A 80 -27.76 19.74 64.05
CA LYS A 80 -27.01 20.94 64.43
C LYS A 80 -27.10 21.99 63.33
N PRO A 81 -27.67 23.17 63.59
CA PRO A 81 -27.66 24.26 62.62
C PRO A 81 -26.23 24.77 62.37
N THR A 82 -25.67 24.44 61.21
CA THR A 82 -24.33 24.87 60.79
C THR A 82 -24.41 25.71 59.51
N VAL A 83 -23.48 26.65 59.35
CA VAL A 83 -23.35 27.46 58.13
C VAL A 83 -22.91 26.58 56.95
N VAL A 84 -23.63 26.68 55.84
CA VAL A 84 -23.28 26.03 54.57
C VAL A 84 -22.07 26.74 53.97
N SER A 85 -21.06 25.98 53.55
CA SER A 85 -19.83 26.49 52.93
C SER A 85 -19.78 26.29 51.42
N CYS A 86 -20.39 25.22 50.89
CA CYS A 86 -20.42 24.93 49.46
C CYS A 86 -21.61 24.04 49.06
N LEU A 87 -22.04 24.15 47.81
CA LEU A 87 -23.16 23.42 47.21
C LEU A 87 -22.74 22.88 45.85
N THR A 88 -23.07 21.61 45.56
CA THR A 88 -22.96 21.05 44.21
C THR A 88 -24.13 20.12 43.89
N VAL A 89 -24.53 20.09 42.62
CA VAL A 89 -25.66 19.29 42.11
C VAL A 89 -25.19 18.57 40.85
N HIS A 90 -25.48 17.27 40.79
CA HIS A 90 -25.14 16.46 39.62
C HIS A 90 -26.14 16.73 38.47
N GLU A 91 -25.64 16.78 37.22
CA GLU A 91 -26.46 17.08 36.03
C GLU A 91 -27.66 16.14 35.85
N ASN A 92 -27.51 14.85 36.18
CA ASN A 92 -28.61 13.87 36.16
C ASN A 92 -29.72 14.06 37.22
N LEU A 93 -29.68 15.12 38.03
CA LEU A 93 -30.66 15.47 39.08
C LEU A 93 -30.83 14.42 40.20
N ASN A 94 -30.01 13.37 40.24
CA ASN A 94 -30.14 12.27 41.20
C ASN A 94 -29.26 12.43 42.44
N PHE A 95 -28.30 13.36 42.42
CA PHE A 95 -27.37 13.59 43.53
C PHE A 95 -27.20 15.09 43.78
N MET A 96 -27.23 15.47 45.05
CA MET A 96 -26.89 16.80 45.53
C MET A 96 -26.05 16.67 46.80
N ALA A 97 -24.96 17.42 46.89
CA ALA A 97 -24.10 17.44 48.07
C ALA A 97 -23.98 18.87 48.63
N ILE A 98 -24.03 18.98 49.95
CA ILE A 98 -23.92 20.23 50.69
C ILE A 98 -22.78 20.08 51.70
N GLY A 99 -21.81 20.99 51.66
CA GLY A 99 -20.70 21.04 52.61
C GLY A 99 -20.94 22.12 53.67
N PHE A 100 -20.46 21.86 54.88
CA PHE A 100 -20.63 22.73 56.03
C PHE A 100 -19.29 23.22 56.58
N ALA A 101 -19.35 24.37 57.27
CA ALA A 101 -18.19 24.97 57.91
C ALA A 101 -17.63 24.12 59.08
N ASP A 102 -18.43 23.21 59.64
CA ASP A 102 -17.99 22.27 60.68
C ASP A 102 -17.26 21.04 60.11
N GLY A 103 -17.12 20.94 58.78
CA GLY A 103 -16.48 19.80 58.11
C GLY A 103 -17.46 18.70 57.69
N SER A 104 -18.75 18.82 57.98
CA SER A 104 -19.74 17.83 57.56
C SER A 104 -20.09 17.96 56.08
N VAL A 105 -20.38 16.83 55.41
CA VAL A 105 -20.95 16.79 54.06
C VAL A 105 -22.24 15.99 54.06
N VAL A 106 -23.34 16.60 53.63
CA VAL A 106 -24.65 15.95 53.50
C VAL A 106 -24.92 15.63 52.04
N LEU A 107 -25.22 14.36 51.75
CA LEU A 107 -25.58 13.87 50.42
C LEU A 107 -27.08 13.56 50.35
N THR A 108 -27.75 14.14 49.36
CA THR A 108 -29.14 13.81 48.99
C THR A 108 -29.14 12.98 47.70
N LYS A 109 -29.76 11.81 47.76
CA LYS A 109 -29.87 10.83 46.68
C LYS A 109 -31.32 10.67 46.23
N GLY A 110 -31.56 10.69 44.92
CA GLY A 110 -32.89 10.64 44.29
C GLY A 110 -33.19 11.94 43.54
N ASP A 111 -34.31 11.97 42.82
CA ASP A 111 -34.73 13.13 42.04
C ASP A 111 -34.89 14.37 42.95
N ILE A 112 -33.99 15.34 42.81
CA ILE A 112 -33.97 16.56 43.63
C ILE A 112 -35.22 17.42 43.44
N THR A 113 -35.94 17.25 42.33
CA THR A 113 -37.16 18.01 42.02
C THR A 113 -38.41 17.42 42.66
N ARG A 114 -38.35 16.18 43.20
CA ARG A 114 -39.52 15.48 43.74
C ARG A 114 -39.25 14.89 45.12
N ASP A 115 -40.18 15.10 46.05
CA ASP A 115 -39.99 14.73 47.45
C ASP A 115 -40.15 13.23 47.73
N ARG A 116 -41.02 12.52 46.98
CA ARG A 116 -41.40 11.12 47.27
C ARG A 116 -40.28 10.07 47.17
N HIS A 117 -39.11 10.40 46.61
CA HIS A 117 -38.03 9.44 46.35
C HIS A 117 -36.63 9.89 46.78
N SER A 118 -36.47 11.06 47.42
CA SER A 118 -35.16 11.54 47.85
C SER A 118 -34.82 11.09 49.27
N LYS A 119 -33.63 10.53 49.48
CA LYS A 119 -33.06 10.19 50.79
C LYS A 119 -31.85 11.09 51.07
N THR A 120 -31.79 11.69 52.24
CA THR A 120 -30.68 12.55 52.68
C THR A 120 -29.92 11.87 53.81
N GLN A 121 -28.59 11.85 53.73
CA GLN A 121 -27.71 11.23 54.72
C GLN A 121 -26.41 12.05 54.87
N ILE A 122 -25.75 11.92 56.02
CA ILE A 122 -24.41 12.49 56.24
C ILE A 122 -23.40 11.54 55.60
N LEU A 123 -22.54 12.06 54.72
CA LEU A 123 -21.53 11.31 53.98
C LEU A 123 -20.15 11.37 54.67
N HIS A 124 -19.80 12.54 55.22
CA HIS A 124 -18.53 12.79 55.87
C HIS A 124 -18.75 13.69 57.10
N GLU A 125 -18.02 13.41 58.17
CA GLU A 125 -17.90 14.27 59.34
C GLU A 125 -16.40 14.55 59.55
N GLY A 126 -15.97 15.78 59.23
CA GLY A 126 -14.60 16.24 59.38
C GLY A 126 -14.44 17.25 60.51
N SER A 127 -13.20 17.61 60.86
CA SER A 127 -12.90 18.72 61.79
C SER A 127 -12.57 20.03 61.07
N TYR A 128 -12.36 19.98 59.75
CA TYR A 128 -11.92 21.11 58.94
C TYR A 128 -13.03 21.58 58.01
N PRO A 129 -13.22 22.91 57.84
CA PRO A 129 -14.26 23.44 56.97
C PRO A 129 -14.15 22.89 55.54
N VAL A 130 -15.28 22.46 54.96
CA VAL A 130 -15.35 22.03 53.56
C VAL A 130 -15.30 23.26 52.66
N THR A 131 -14.34 23.33 51.76
CA THR A 131 -14.11 24.51 50.89
C THR A 131 -14.51 24.28 49.44
N GLY A 132 -14.64 23.03 48.99
CA GLY A 132 -15.02 22.68 47.62
C GLY A 132 -15.68 21.32 47.51
N LEU A 133 -16.68 21.22 46.61
CA LEU A 133 -17.37 19.98 46.25
C LEU A 133 -17.59 19.92 44.74
N ALA A 134 -17.35 18.76 44.13
CA ALA A 134 -17.65 18.55 42.72
C ALA A 134 -18.00 17.08 42.41
N PHE A 135 -19.04 16.90 41.59
CA PHE A 135 -19.39 15.60 41.06
C PHE A 135 -18.67 15.32 39.74
N ARG A 136 -18.24 14.07 39.57
CA ARG A 136 -17.75 13.55 38.28
C ARG A 136 -18.38 12.21 37.96
N GLN A 137 -18.82 12.05 36.71
CA GLN A 137 -19.31 10.78 36.19
C GLN A 137 -18.28 10.14 35.27
N SER A 138 -17.82 8.93 35.61
CA SER A 138 -16.94 8.11 34.77
C SER A 138 -17.69 6.82 34.41
N GLY A 139 -18.27 6.77 33.22
CA GLY A 139 -19.14 5.68 32.79
C GLY A 139 -20.37 5.51 33.69
N LYS A 140 -20.47 4.37 34.38
CA LYS A 140 -21.56 4.07 35.34
C LYS A 140 -21.22 4.46 36.79
N THR A 141 -20.01 4.90 37.06
CA THR A 141 -19.55 5.27 38.40
C THR A 141 -19.64 6.79 38.58
N THR A 142 -20.13 7.22 39.74
CA THR A 142 -20.20 8.64 40.12
C THR A 142 -19.28 8.86 41.30
N HIS A 143 -18.35 9.80 41.17
CA HIS A 143 -17.42 10.20 42.21
C HIS A 143 -17.79 11.60 42.72
N LEU A 144 -17.61 11.82 44.01
CA LEU A 144 -17.73 13.13 44.65
C LEU A 144 -16.37 13.51 45.24
N PHE A 145 -15.80 14.60 44.74
CA PHE A 145 -14.63 15.21 45.33
C PHE A 145 -15.05 16.10 46.50
N VAL A 146 -14.37 15.94 47.62
CA VAL A 146 -14.53 16.73 48.84
C VAL A 146 -13.19 17.38 49.16
N VAL A 147 -13.16 18.70 49.22
CA VAL A 147 -11.98 19.48 49.59
C VAL A 147 -12.27 20.20 50.88
N THR A 148 -11.35 20.09 51.83
CA THR A 148 -11.34 20.90 53.04
C THR A 148 -10.18 21.90 52.98
N THR A 149 -9.99 22.67 54.06
CA THR A 149 -8.81 23.52 54.21
C THR A 149 -7.50 22.73 54.29
N GLU A 150 -7.54 21.45 54.69
CA GLU A 150 -6.34 20.64 54.90
C GLU A 150 -6.23 19.42 53.98
N ASN A 151 -7.31 18.79 53.53
CA ASN A 151 -7.25 17.55 52.76
C ASN A 151 -8.19 17.52 51.54
N ILE A 152 -7.93 16.57 50.65
CA ILE A 152 -8.73 16.29 49.45
C ILE A 152 -9.08 14.82 49.45
N GLN A 153 -10.37 14.50 49.34
CA GLN A 153 -10.90 13.14 49.33
C GLN A 153 -11.83 12.91 48.14
N SER A 154 -11.86 11.67 47.63
CA SER A 154 -12.74 11.22 46.55
C SER A 154 -13.65 10.11 47.07
N TYR A 155 -14.97 10.29 47.00
CA TYR A 155 -15.98 9.31 47.44
C TYR A 155 -16.65 8.65 46.23
N MET A 156 -16.70 7.32 46.19
CA MET A 156 -17.39 6.58 45.13
C MET A 156 -18.86 6.31 45.48
N LEU A 157 -19.78 7.02 44.81
CA LEU A 157 -21.21 7.02 45.12
C LEU A 157 -22.03 5.87 44.49
N SER A 158 -21.43 5.10 43.60
CA SER A 158 -22.05 3.92 42.98
C SER A 158 -22.08 2.68 43.88
N VAL A 159 -21.31 2.67 44.97
CA VAL A 159 -21.19 1.53 45.90
C VAL A 159 -21.95 1.84 47.20
N LYS A 160 -22.57 0.82 47.82
CA LYS A 160 -23.47 0.98 48.99
C LYS A 160 -22.81 1.58 50.24
N ASP A 161 -21.48 1.51 50.35
CA ASP A 161 -20.71 1.96 51.53
C ASP A 161 -19.85 3.20 51.27
N TYR A 162 -19.97 3.82 50.09
CA TYR A 162 -19.27 5.06 49.74
C TYR A 162 -17.77 5.06 50.06
N PRO A 163 -16.98 4.09 49.52
CA PRO A 163 -15.56 4.03 49.81
C PRO A 163 -14.89 5.36 49.38
N HIS A 164 -13.99 5.84 50.23
CA HIS A 164 -13.27 7.08 49.99
C HIS A 164 -11.77 6.85 49.88
N LEU A 165 -11.12 7.69 49.07
CA LEU A 165 -9.68 7.73 48.89
C LEU A 165 -9.19 9.13 49.23
N GLU A 166 -8.18 9.24 50.08
CA GLU A 166 -7.48 10.51 50.33
C GLU A 166 -6.46 10.76 49.22
N LEU A 167 -6.65 11.85 48.47
CA LEU A 167 -5.86 12.19 47.28
C LEU A 167 -4.67 13.11 47.60
N ASP A 168 -4.83 14.01 48.57
CA ASP A 168 -3.76 14.88 49.06
C ASP A 168 -4.06 15.37 50.50
N ILE A 169 -2.99 15.70 51.22
CA ILE A 169 -2.97 16.29 52.56
C ILE A 169 -2.80 17.82 52.52
N HIS A 170 -3.07 18.42 51.35
CA HIS A 170 -3.07 19.87 51.16
C HIS A 170 -4.39 20.31 50.53
N GLY A 171 -5.24 20.96 51.34
CA GLY A 171 -6.51 21.50 50.92
C GLY A 171 -6.39 22.85 50.20
N CYS A 172 -7.52 23.54 50.05
CA CYS A 172 -7.54 24.89 49.49
C CYS A 172 -8.48 25.84 50.24
N GLY A 173 -8.28 27.14 50.01
CA GLY A 173 -9.20 28.17 50.47
C GLY A 173 -10.55 28.10 49.75
N LEU A 174 -11.56 28.76 50.32
CA LEU A 174 -12.87 28.90 49.70
C LEU A 174 -12.76 29.45 48.27
N ARG A 175 -13.56 28.92 47.33
CA ARG A 175 -13.60 29.32 45.91
C ARG A 175 -12.32 29.07 45.10
N CYS A 176 -11.36 28.30 45.64
CA CYS A 176 -10.13 27.91 44.95
C CYS A 176 -10.20 26.49 44.34
N SER A 177 -11.39 25.99 44.03
CA SER A 177 -11.60 24.68 43.39
C SER A 177 -12.61 24.77 42.25
N SER A 178 -12.38 24.05 41.15
CA SER A 178 -13.29 24.00 40.01
C SER A 178 -13.19 22.67 39.26
N LEU A 179 -14.15 22.35 38.39
CA LEU A 179 -14.12 21.15 37.54
C LEU A 179 -13.87 21.57 36.09
N SER A 180 -12.96 20.89 35.39
CA SER A 180 -12.72 21.15 33.98
C SER A 180 -13.88 20.70 33.09
N ASP A 181 -13.87 21.12 31.83
CA ASP A 181 -14.89 20.74 30.84
C ASP A 181 -14.73 19.27 30.37
N PRO A 182 -15.78 18.65 29.79
CA PRO A 182 -15.70 17.29 29.25
C PRO A 182 -14.62 17.06 28.19
N SER A 183 -14.19 18.12 27.49
CA SER A 183 -13.10 18.06 26.51
C SER A 183 -11.72 17.85 27.14
N GLN A 184 -11.59 18.07 28.44
CA GLN A 184 -10.37 17.93 29.23
C GLN A 184 -10.64 16.94 30.37
N ASP A 185 -11.32 15.83 30.09
CA ASP A 185 -11.54 14.67 30.99
C ASP A 185 -12.19 14.96 32.36
N LEU A 186 -12.85 16.11 32.58
CA LEU A 186 -13.46 16.47 33.86
C LEU A 186 -12.48 16.34 35.05
N GLN A 187 -11.25 16.83 34.87
CA GLN A 187 -10.25 16.89 35.93
C GLN A 187 -10.69 17.89 37.00
N PHE A 188 -10.49 17.53 38.26
CA PHE A 188 -10.83 18.39 39.38
C PHE A 188 -9.63 19.27 39.74
N ILE A 189 -9.83 20.57 39.71
CA ILE A 189 -8.79 21.59 39.84
C ILE A 189 -8.82 22.14 41.25
N VAL A 190 -7.68 22.14 41.94
CA VAL A 190 -7.52 22.74 43.26
C VAL A 190 -6.31 23.65 43.26
N ALA A 191 -6.52 24.91 43.61
CA ALA A 191 -5.48 25.92 43.65
C ALA A 191 -4.98 26.15 45.07
N GLY A 192 -3.70 25.87 45.28
CA GLY A 192 -2.94 26.36 46.43
C GLY A 192 -2.33 27.74 46.15
N ASN A 193 -1.56 28.24 47.11
CA ASN A 193 -0.95 29.58 46.99
C ASN A 193 0.03 29.67 45.81
N GLU A 194 0.91 28.69 45.65
CA GLU A 194 1.99 28.73 44.64
C GLU A 194 1.73 27.79 43.44
N CYS A 195 0.75 26.89 43.54
CA CYS A 195 0.52 25.85 42.55
C CYS A 195 -0.98 25.57 42.36
N VAL A 196 -1.36 25.20 41.14
CA VAL A 196 -2.66 24.62 40.81
C VAL A 196 -2.48 23.14 40.49
N TYR A 197 -3.19 22.29 41.21
CA TYR A 197 -3.16 20.84 41.09
C TYR A 197 -4.40 20.34 40.37
N LEU A 198 -4.23 19.33 39.52
CA LEU A 198 -5.30 18.62 38.84
C LEU A 198 -5.44 17.23 39.43
N TYR A 199 -6.66 16.78 39.69
CA TYR A 199 -6.95 15.51 40.33
C TYR A 199 -7.87 14.65 39.47
N GLN A 200 -7.58 13.35 39.50
CA GLN A 200 -8.42 12.28 39.00
C GLN A 200 -9.05 11.55 40.21
N PRO A 201 -10.10 10.73 40.03
CA PRO A 201 -10.77 10.06 41.15
C PRO A 201 -9.88 9.11 41.94
N ASP A 202 -8.87 8.53 41.26
CA ASP A 202 -7.99 7.48 41.79
C ASP A 202 -6.54 7.96 42.03
N GLU A 203 -6.16 9.13 41.50
CA GLU A 203 -4.78 9.62 41.55
C GLU A 203 -4.65 11.14 41.48
N ARG A 204 -3.50 11.64 41.95
CA ARG A 204 -3.07 13.03 41.77
C ARG A 204 -2.52 13.21 40.36
N GLY A 205 -3.09 14.16 39.62
CA GLY A 205 -2.66 14.55 38.28
C GLY A 205 -1.59 15.66 38.29
N PRO A 206 -1.37 16.31 37.13
CA PRO A 206 -0.28 17.28 36.96
C PRO A 206 -0.47 18.56 37.78
N CYS A 207 0.64 19.23 38.10
CA CYS A 207 0.66 20.50 38.81
C CYS A 207 1.26 21.62 37.97
N PHE A 208 0.71 22.83 38.08
CA PHE A 208 1.19 24.03 37.42
C PHE A 208 1.56 25.09 38.46
N ALA A 209 2.79 25.60 38.39
CA ALA A 209 3.24 26.68 39.27
C ALA A 209 2.67 28.02 38.80
N PHE A 210 2.00 28.73 39.70
CA PHE A 210 1.49 30.07 39.49
C PHE A 210 1.80 30.90 40.72
N GLU A 211 2.48 32.03 40.58
CA GLU A 211 2.84 32.87 41.73
C GLU A 211 1.63 33.66 42.27
N GLY A 212 1.67 34.04 43.55
CA GLY A 212 0.71 34.95 44.19
C GLY A 212 -0.47 34.26 44.89
N GLN A 213 -1.01 34.88 45.94
CA GLN A 213 -2.08 34.25 46.73
C GLN A 213 -3.37 34.14 45.90
N LYS A 214 -3.87 32.92 45.70
CA LYS A 214 -5.07 32.65 44.90
C LYS A 214 -6.33 32.93 45.71
N LEU A 215 -7.27 33.66 45.12
CA LEU A 215 -8.53 34.04 45.74
C LEU A 215 -9.72 33.33 45.09
N ILE A 216 -9.72 33.21 43.75
CA ILE A 216 -10.79 32.57 42.98
C ILE A 216 -10.17 31.77 41.84
N VAL A 217 -10.65 30.55 41.64
CA VAL A 217 -10.32 29.74 40.46
C VAL A 217 -11.59 29.26 39.76
N HIS A 218 -11.64 29.48 38.45
CA HIS A 218 -12.76 29.12 37.61
C HIS A 218 -12.29 28.49 36.29
N TRP A 219 -13.09 27.60 35.72
CA TRP A 219 -12.82 26.98 34.44
C TRP A 219 -13.91 27.31 33.43
N TYR A 220 -13.53 27.75 32.23
CA TYR A 220 -14.47 28.04 31.16
C TYR A 220 -13.94 27.73 29.76
N ARG A 221 -14.57 26.79 29.05
CA ARG A 221 -14.32 26.46 27.63
C ARG A 221 -12.84 26.23 27.28
N GLY A 222 -12.11 25.54 28.14
CA GLY A 222 -10.68 25.26 27.95
C GLY A 222 -9.73 26.30 28.55
N TYR A 223 -10.26 27.39 29.10
CA TYR A 223 -9.46 28.42 29.78
C TYR A 223 -9.53 28.26 31.30
N LEU A 224 -8.37 28.38 31.95
CA LEU A 224 -8.24 28.47 33.39
C LEU A 224 -8.22 29.94 33.80
N ILE A 225 -9.18 30.36 34.61
CA ILE A 225 -9.29 31.73 35.11
C ILE A 225 -8.86 31.75 36.57
N ILE A 226 -7.91 32.61 36.90
CA ILE A 226 -7.35 32.77 38.23
C ILE A 226 -7.41 34.23 38.65
N VAL A 227 -7.99 34.48 39.82
CA VAL A 227 -7.85 35.75 40.53
C VAL A 227 -6.82 35.58 41.63
N SER A 228 -5.81 36.45 41.63
CA SER A 228 -4.71 36.41 42.59
C SER A 228 -4.41 37.78 43.17
N LYS A 229 -3.87 37.81 44.38
CA LYS A 229 -3.38 39.03 45.03
C LYS A 229 -1.86 39.13 44.84
N ASP A 230 -1.40 40.26 44.31
CA ASP A 230 0.04 40.48 44.11
C ASP A 230 0.74 40.70 45.46
N ARG A 231 1.86 40.02 45.69
CA ARG A 231 2.58 40.02 46.97
C ARG A 231 3.87 40.85 46.94
N LYS A 232 4.12 41.65 45.90
CA LYS A 232 5.29 42.54 45.81
C LYS A 232 5.21 43.71 46.80
N THR A 233 5.47 43.42 48.07
CA THR A 233 6.09 44.36 49.00
C THR A 233 7.60 44.17 48.91
N SER A 234 8.30 45.25 48.56
CA SER A 234 9.74 45.32 48.36
C SER A 234 10.53 45.13 49.66
N PRO A 235 11.77 44.60 49.62
CA PRO A 235 12.71 44.78 50.71
C PRO A 235 13.41 46.14 50.56
N LYS A 236 13.03 47.08 51.44
CA LYS A 236 13.79 48.24 51.97
C LYS A 236 14.52 49.18 50.99
N SER A 237 14.06 50.43 50.93
CA SER A 237 14.95 51.61 50.89
C SER A 237 14.40 52.68 51.84
N GLU A 238 15.22 53.11 52.79
CA GLU A 238 14.98 54.25 53.67
C GLU A 238 14.85 55.54 52.83
N PHE A 239 14.11 56.53 53.36
CA PHE A 239 13.75 57.85 52.81
C PHE A 239 12.46 57.95 51.98
N ALA A 240 11.33 58.11 52.69
CA ALA A 240 10.35 59.19 52.51
C ALA A 240 9.13 58.93 53.41
N GLY A 241 8.64 59.98 54.09
CA GLY A 241 7.54 59.90 55.05
C GLY A 241 6.14 59.84 54.41
N ASN A 242 5.24 59.22 55.17
CA ASN A 242 3.78 59.40 55.24
C ASN A 242 2.95 59.36 53.95
N GLU A 243 2.40 58.17 53.64
CA GLU A 243 0.98 57.80 53.80
C GLU A 243 0.74 56.50 53.03
N ALA A 244 0.76 55.36 53.73
CA ALA A 244 0.51 54.06 53.13
C ALA A 244 -1.00 53.84 52.93
N GLN A 245 -1.54 54.27 51.78
CA GLN A 245 -2.76 53.66 51.25
C GLN A 245 -2.37 52.34 50.58
N ASN A 246 -2.58 51.25 51.33
CA ASN A 246 -2.41 49.88 50.86
C ASN A 246 -3.49 49.58 49.80
N SER A 247 -3.23 49.87 48.52
CA SER A 247 -4.16 49.45 47.46
C SER A 247 -3.98 47.95 47.22
N ASP A 248 -4.87 47.14 47.80
CA ASP A 248 -4.96 45.68 47.68
C ASP A 248 -5.45 45.25 46.28
N LYS A 249 -4.69 45.60 45.25
CA LYS A 249 -5.07 45.33 43.87
C LYS A 249 -5.06 43.82 43.57
N GLN A 250 -6.11 43.34 42.93
CA GLN A 250 -6.29 41.95 42.53
C GLN A 250 -6.05 41.80 41.03
N VAL A 251 -5.39 40.73 40.63
CA VAL A 251 -5.04 40.44 39.23
C VAL A 251 -5.90 39.28 38.74
N LEU A 252 -6.62 39.51 37.63
CA LEU A 252 -7.35 38.50 36.88
C LEU A 252 -6.50 38.02 35.72
N ASN A 253 -6.18 36.72 35.71
CA ASN A 253 -5.46 36.08 34.62
C ASN A 253 -6.32 34.97 34.00
N ILE A 254 -6.36 34.94 32.66
CA ILE A 254 -6.99 33.89 31.86
C ILE A 254 -5.88 33.14 31.13
N TYR A 255 -5.70 31.87 31.47
CA TYR A 255 -4.66 31.00 30.95
C TYR A 255 -5.24 30.00 29.94
N ASP A 256 -4.54 29.83 28.83
CA ASP A 256 -4.71 28.68 27.94
C ASP A 256 -3.63 27.65 28.27
N LEU A 257 -4.01 26.59 29.00
CA LEU A 257 -3.08 25.55 29.43
C LEU A 257 -2.57 24.70 28.27
N CYS A 258 -3.35 24.55 27.18
CA CYS A 258 -2.97 23.73 26.03
C CYS A 258 -1.85 24.42 25.23
N ASN A 259 -2.01 25.72 25.01
CA ASN A 259 -1.07 26.52 24.23
C ASN A 259 0.00 27.23 25.09
N LYS A 260 -0.07 27.08 26.41
CA LYS A 260 0.91 27.62 27.39
C LYS A 260 1.12 29.13 27.32
N PHE A 261 0.06 29.91 27.10
CA PHE A 261 0.10 31.37 27.13
C PHE A 261 -1.05 31.99 27.93
N ILE A 262 -0.89 33.26 28.30
CA ILE A 262 -1.89 34.07 29.00
C ILE A 262 -2.77 34.74 27.95
N ALA A 263 -4.03 34.31 27.84
CA ALA A 263 -4.98 34.89 26.90
C ALA A 263 -5.40 36.31 27.30
N TYR A 264 -5.44 36.60 28.61
CA TYR A 264 -5.80 37.91 29.13
C TYR A 264 -5.28 38.12 30.55
N SER A 265 -4.84 39.34 30.87
CA SER A 265 -4.43 39.74 32.20
C SER A 265 -4.85 41.19 32.46
N SER A 266 -5.51 41.44 33.59
CA SER A 266 -5.84 42.80 34.03
C SER A 266 -5.94 42.92 35.55
N ILE A 267 -5.79 44.17 36.02
CA ILE A 267 -5.73 44.51 37.45
C ILE A 267 -7.03 45.24 37.81
N PHE A 268 -7.62 44.86 38.93
CA PHE A 268 -8.85 45.44 39.48
C PHE A 268 -8.64 45.81 40.95
N ASP A 269 -9.42 46.77 41.44
CA ASP A 269 -9.33 47.19 42.84
C ASP A 269 -9.96 46.17 43.80
N ASP A 270 -11.07 45.51 43.41
CA ASP A 270 -11.68 44.42 44.16
C ASP A 270 -12.52 43.51 43.24
N ILE A 271 -12.15 42.23 43.11
CA ILE A 271 -12.87 41.22 42.34
C ILE A 271 -13.60 40.30 43.30
N VAL A 272 -14.91 40.46 43.37
CA VAL A 272 -15.72 39.68 44.31
C VAL A 272 -16.18 38.33 43.73
N ASP A 273 -16.39 38.24 42.41
CA ASP A 273 -16.72 36.98 41.72
C ASP A 273 -16.46 37.07 40.19
N VAL A 274 -16.26 35.92 39.53
CA VAL A 274 -16.03 35.84 38.08
C VAL A 274 -17.18 35.10 37.41
N LEU A 275 -17.81 35.76 36.42
CA LEU A 275 -19.01 35.25 35.75
C LEU A 275 -18.75 35.06 34.27
N ALA A 276 -18.75 33.81 33.83
CA ALA A 276 -18.70 33.46 32.42
C ALA A 276 -20.12 33.17 31.92
N GLU A 277 -20.81 34.19 31.43
CA GLU A 277 -22.06 34.01 30.68
C GLU A 277 -21.75 33.97 29.17
N TRP A 278 -22.73 33.56 28.34
CA TRP A 278 -22.73 33.49 26.87
C TRP A 278 -22.43 32.11 26.23
N GLY A 279 -23.48 31.28 26.25
CA GLY A 279 -23.66 30.12 25.38
C GLY A 279 -24.35 30.40 24.03
N SER A 280 -24.87 31.60 23.76
CA SER A 280 -25.42 32.02 22.45
C SER A 280 -25.72 33.52 22.42
N LEU A 281 -25.19 34.23 21.43
CA LEU A 281 -25.77 35.50 20.95
C LEU A 281 -27.12 35.17 20.30
N LYS A 282 -28.25 35.52 20.94
CA LYS A 282 -29.56 35.49 20.28
C LYS A 282 -30.35 36.78 20.47
N ASN A 283 -31.04 37.12 19.38
CA ASN A 283 -32.13 38.08 19.23
C ASN A 283 -31.81 39.57 19.21
N LEU A 284 -30.67 39.94 18.63
CA LEU A 284 -30.43 41.31 18.19
C LEU A 284 -29.64 41.31 16.86
N PHE A 285 -29.92 40.41 15.91
CA PHE A 285 -29.14 40.34 14.67
C PHE A 285 -29.22 41.64 13.87
N GLU A 286 -30.39 42.30 13.82
CA GLU A 286 -30.52 43.60 13.15
C GLU A 286 -29.77 44.72 13.91
N MET A 287 -29.85 44.75 15.24
CA MET A 287 -29.09 45.69 16.06
C MET A 287 -27.58 45.41 15.99
N ALA A 288 -27.16 44.15 15.91
CA ALA A 288 -25.78 43.72 15.77
C ALA A 288 -25.22 44.07 14.39
N ILE A 289 -26.03 43.95 13.32
CA ILE A 289 -25.67 44.45 11.98
C ILE A 289 -25.54 45.97 12.01
N ASN A 290 -26.46 46.68 12.67
CA ASN A 290 -26.43 48.15 12.76
C ASN A 290 -25.24 48.65 13.60
N LEU A 291 -24.95 48.00 14.73
CA LEU A 291 -23.77 48.25 15.57
C LEU A 291 -22.47 47.91 14.83
N ALA A 292 -22.42 46.79 14.12
CA ALA A 292 -21.23 46.41 13.35
C ALA A 292 -20.96 47.39 12.19
N LYS A 293 -22.02 47.91 11.55
CA LYS A 293 -21.92 48.98 10.55
C LYS A 293 -21.52 50.33 11.15
N SER A 294 -22.04 50.68 12.33
CA SER A 294 -21.71 51.96 12.99
C SER A 294 -20.29 51.99 13.57
N HIS A 295 -19.73 50.83 13.93
CA HIS A 295 -18.37 50.70 14.48
C HIS A 295 -17.30 50.33 13.45
N HIS A 296 -17.62 50.32 12.14
CA HIS A 296 -16.70 49.96 11.06
C HIS A 296 -15.96 48.62 11.26
N LEU A 297 -16.65 47.62 11.81
CA LEU A 297 -16.09 46.28 11.96
C LEU A 297 -15.71 45.67 10.61
N ASP A 298 -14.64 44.89 10.60
CA ASP A 298 -14.13 44.21 9.42
C ASP A 298 -15.23 43.38 8.73
N SER A 299 -15.18 43.32 7.40
CA SER A 299 -16.14 42.59 6.55
C SER A 299 -16.35 41.12 6.99
N ASP A 300 -15.34 40.53 7.63
CA ASP A 300 -15.37 39.16 8.17
C ASP A 300 -16.30 39.04 9.39
N GLY A 301 -16.30 40.03 10.29
CA GLY A 301 -17.19 40.07 11.45
C GLY A 301 -18.65 40.26 11.04
N LEU A 302 -18.91 41.07 10.03
CA LEU A 302 -20.26 41.27 9.46
C LEU A 302 -20.79 40.01 8.76
N SER A 303 -19.93 39.31 8.01
CA SER A 303 -20.30 38.08 7.31
C SER A 303 -20.70 36.96 8.27
N GLU A 304 -20.00 36.85 9.41
CA GLU A 304 -20.32 35.88 10.46
C GLU A 304 -21.68 36.18 11.13
N ILE A 305 -22.02 37.46 11.32
CA ILE A 305 -23.33 37.87 11.85
C ILE A 305 -24.45 37.50 10.85
N PHE A 306 -24.25 37.73 9.55
CA PHE A 306 -25.22 37.34 8.52
C PHE A 306 -25.38 35.82 8.40
N ARG A 307 -24.31 35.04 8.56
CA ARG A 307 -24.36 33.57 8.60
C ARG A 307 -25.22 33.08 9.76
N GLN A 308 -24.95 33.58 10.97
CA GLN A 308 -25.71 33.21 12.17
C GLN A 308 -27.18 33.64 12.08
N TYR A 309 -27.45 34.78 11.43
CA TYR A 309 -28.82 35.23 11.18
C TYR A 309 -29.56 34.33 10.18
N GLY A 310 -28.90 33.95 9.08
CA GLY A 310 -29.44 32.99 8.11
C GLY A 310 -29.73 31.62 8.73
N ASP A 311 -28.84 31.12 9.59
CA ASP A 311 -29.02 29.85 10.32
C ASP A 311 -30.22 29.88 11.26
N HIS A 312 -30.42 31.02 11.93
CA HIS A 312 -31.56 31.23 12.80
C HIS A 312 -32.89 31.25 12.01
N LEU A 313 -32.95 32.00 10.91
CA LEU A 313 -34.13 32.07 10.05
C LEU A 313 -34.47 30.71 9.43
N TYR A 314 -33.45 29.95 9.03
CA TYR A 314 -33.61 28.60 8.51
C TYR A 314 -34.25 27.66 9.54
N ASN A 315 -33.78 27.70 10.79
CA ASN A 315 -34.33 26.88 11.89
C ASN A 315 -35.75 27.31 12.30
N LYS A 316 -36.14 28.57 12.03
CA LYS A 316 -37.50 29.10 12.26
C LYS A 316 -38.47 28.74 11.13
N GLY A 317 -37.99 28.14 10.04
CA GLY A 317 -38.80 27.76 8.88
C GLY A 317 -39.00 28.90 7.85
N ASN A 318 -38.39 30.07 8.03
CA ASN A 318 -38.42 31.15 7.05
C ASN A 318 -37.23 31.02 6.08
N HIS A 319 -37.40 30.15 5.08
CA HIS A 319 -36.35 29.77 4.14
C HIS A 319 -36.00 30.86 3.13
N ASP A 320 -36.97 31.66 2.71
CA ASP A 320 -36.77 32.78 1.77
C ASP A 320 -36.02 33.94 2.45
N GLY A 321 -36.36 34.23 3.72
CA GLY A 321 -35.60 35.18 4.53
C GLY A 321 -34.18 34.69 4.80
N ALA A 322 -34.00 33.39 5.04
CA ALA A 322 -32.69 32.80 5.29
C ALA A 322 -31.75 32.91 4.08
N ILE A 323 -32.26 32.62 2.86
CA ILE A 323 -31.42 32.67 1.65
C ILE A 323 -30.96 34.09 1.33
N GLN A 324 -31.80 35.10 1.56
CA GLN A 324 -31.42 36.51 1.38
C GLN A 324 -30.26 36.92 2.29
N GLN A 325 -30.18 36.36 3.50
CA GLN A 325 -29.05 36.62 4.40
C GLN A 325 -27.79 35.85 3.97
N TYR A 326 -27.93 34.60 3.52
CA TYR A 326 -26.79 33.85 2.97
C TYR A 326 -26.20 34.48 1.71
N ILE A 327 -27.03 35.07 0.85
CA ILE A 327 -26.54 35.82 -0.33
C ILE A 327 -25.59 36.95 0.08
N ARG A 328 -25.83 37.61 1.22
CA ARG A 328 -24.96 38.67 1.74
C ARG A 328 -23.63 38.18 2.31
N THR A 329 -23.47 36.86 2.48
CA THR A 329 -22.23 36.23 2.98
C THR A 329 -21.32 35.69 1.86
N ILE A 330 -21.72 35.88 0.59
CA ILE A 330 -20.97 35.39 -0.57
C ILE A 330 -19.58 36.04 -0.61
N GLY A 331 -18.53 35.21 -0.78
CA GLY A 331 -17.13 35.62 -0.81
C GLY A 331 -16.37 35.39 0.51
N LYS A 332 -17.06 35.16 1.62
CA LYS A 332 -16.45 34.86 2.93
C LYS A 332 -16.90 33.53 3.52
N LEU A 333 -18.17 33.17 3.32
CA LEU A 333 -18.70 31.86 3.71
C LEU A 333 -18.55 30.85 2.57
N GLU A 334 -18.14 29.63 2.90
CA GLU A 334 -18.06 28.54 1.92
C GLU A 334 -19.45 28.19 1.34
N PRO A 335 -19.64 28.24 0.01
CA PRO A 335 -20.94 27.96 -0.62
C PRO A 335 -21.49 26.57 -0.34
N SER A 336 -20.63 25.58 -0.09
CA SER A 336 -21.04 24.20 0.26
C SER A 336 -21.90 24.14 1.53
N TYR A 337 -21.71 25.08 2.46
CA TYR A 337 -22.53 25.18 3.68
C TYR A 337 -24.00 25.45 3.36
N VAL A 338 -24.25 26.41 2.47
CA VAL A 338 -25.60 26.81 2.06
C VAL A 338 -26.21 25.75 1.16
N ILE A 339 -25.45 25.21 0.21
CA ILE A 339 -25.91 24.19 -0.74
C ILE A 339 -26.44 22.94 0.00
N ARG A 340 -25.73 22.45 1.03
CA ARG A 340 -26.17 21.29 1.83
C ARG A 340 -27.52 21.52 2.53
N LYS A 341 -27.84 22.76 2.89
CA LYS A 341 -29.10 23.11 3.59
C LYS A 341 -30.30 23.23 2.64
N PHE A 342 -30.09 23.52 1.36
CA PHE A 342 -31.17 23.79 0.41
C PHE A 342 -31.27 22.76 -0.73
N LEU A 343 -30.67 21.58 -0.57
CA LEU A 343 -30.64 20.51 -1.58
C LEU A 343 -31.99 19.79 -1.80
N ASP A 344 -33.02 20.14 -1.03
CA ASP A 344 -34.36 19.56 -1.10
C ASP A 344 -35.11 19.99 -2.38
N ALA A 345 -35.81 19.03 -3.01
CA ALA A 345 -36.57 19.23 -4.24
C ALA A 345 -37.67 20.29 -4.12
N GLN A 346 -38.23 20.51 -2.92
CA GLN A 346 -39.26 21.53 -2.68
C GLN A 346 -38.68 22.96 -2.68
N ARG A 347 -37.36 23.12 -2.58
CA ARG A 347 -36.67 24.41 -2.33
C ARG A 347 -35.67 24.78 -3.42
N ILE A 348 -35.77 24.15 -4.59
CA ILE A 348 -34.87 24.35 -5.74
C ILE A 348 -34.84 25.84 -6.16
N HIS A 349 -35.96 26.58 -6.05
CA HIS A 349 -36.01 28.01 -6.39
C HIS A 349 -35.07 28.87 -5.52
N ASN A 350 -35.01 28.61 -4.21
CA ASN A 350 -34.13 29.31 -3.28
C ASN A 350 -32.67 28.98 -3.52
N LEU A 351 -32.37 27.70 -3.77
CA LEU A 351 -31.01 27.29 -4.16
C LEU A 351 -30.58 27.92 -5.49
N THR A 352 -31.50 28.01 -6.46
CA THR A 352 -31.25 28.63 -7.76
C THR A 352 -30.89 30.11 -7.61
N ALA A 353 -31.63 30.87 -6.79
CA ALA A 353 -31.36 32.28 -6.54
C ALA A 353 -29.98 32.53 -5.92
N TYR A 354 -29.56 31.67 -4.98
CA TYR A 354 -28.24 31.75 -4.37
C TYR A 354 -27.12 31.44 -5.38
N LEU A 355 -27.27 30.37 -6.17
CA LEU A 355 -26.28 29.97 -7.18
C LEU A 355 -26.18 30.98 -8.34
N GLN A 356 -27.30 31.58 -8.75
CA GLN A 356 -27.31 32.67 -9.73
C GLN A 356 -26.52 33.88 -9.25
N THR A 357 -26.74 34.30 -7.99
CA THR A 357 -26.03 35.45 -7.42
C THR A 357 -24.54 35.16 -7.25
N LEU A 358 -24.19 33.93 -6.86
CA LEU A 358 -22.80 33.46 -6.77
C LEU A 358 -22.10 33.50 -8.14
N HIS A 359 -22.82 33.12 -9.20
CA HIS A 359 -22.32 33.15 -10.57
C HIS A 359 -22.16 34.58 -11.12
N LEU A 360 -23.14 35.46 -10.87
CA LEU A 360 -23.07 36.88 -11.24
C LEU A 360 -21.87 37.60 -10.59
N GLN A 361 -21.46 37.17 -9.40
CA GLN A 361 -20.30 37.71 -8.69
C GLN A 361 -18.97 37.05 -9.09
N SER A 362 -18.95 36.15 -10.09
CA SER A 362 -17.75 35.41 -10.55
C SER A 362 -17.03 34.59 -9.46
N LEU A 363 -17.73 34.24 -8.37
CA LEU A 363 -17.22 33.44 -7.25
C LEU A 363 -17.71 31.97 -7.30
N ALA A 364 -18.31 31.57 -8.41
CA ALA A 364 -18.82 30.22 -8.63
C ALA A 364 -17.74 29.27 -9.12
N ASN A 365 -17.66 28.09 -8.51
CA ASN A 365 -16.81 26.99 -8.96
C ASN A 365 -17.53 26.15 -10.03
N ALA A 366 -16.80 25.27 -10.71
CA ALA A 366 -17.35 24.37 -11.73
C ALA A 366 -18.56 23.57 -11.25
N ASP A 367 -18.49 23.02 -10.04
CA ASP A 367 -19.57 22.23 -9.43
C ASP A 367 -20.82 23.06 -9.14
N HIS A 368 -20.65 24.32 -8.75
CA HIS A 368 -21.77 25.23 -8.48
C HIS A 368 -22.53 25.58 -9.76
N THR A 369 -21.78 25.77 -10.85
CA THR A 369 -22.33 26.05 -12.17
C THR A 369 -23.08 24.83 -12.74
N THR A 370 -22.53 23.62 -12.57
CA THR A 370 -23.22 22.36 -12.92
C THR A 370 -24.49 22.15 -12.09
N LEU A 371 -24.45 22.49 -10.79
CA LEU A 371 -25.63 22.41 -9.93
C LEU A 371 -26.71 23.42 -10.36
N LEU A 372 -26.31 24.62 -10.79
CA LEU A 372 -27.22 25.62 -11.34
C LEU A 372 -27.87 25.12 -12.64
N LEU A 373 -27.10 24.50 -13.53
CA LEU A 373 -27.60 23.87 -14.76
C LEU A 373 -28.63 22.78 -14.45
N ASN A 374 -28.35 21.92 -13.47
CA ASN A 374 -29.28 20.91 -12.97
C ASN A 374 -30.56 21.51 -12.37
N CYS A 375 -30.46 22.69 -11.74
CA CYS A 375 -31.64 23.40 -11.23
C CYS A 375 -32.48 23.94 -12.39
N TYR A 376 -31.88 24.54 -13.42
CA TYR A 376 -32.61 25.03 -14.60
C TYR A 376 -33.31 23.91 -15.37
N THR A 377 -32.65 22.77 -15.58
CA THR A 377 -33.27 21.61 -16.26
C THR A 377 -34.44 21.04 -15.46
N LYS A 378 -34.34 20.98 -14.12
CA LYS A 378 -35.44 20.54 -13.24
C LYS A 378 -36.60 21.54 -13.19
N LEU A 379 -36.32 22.84 -13.24
CA LEU A 379 -37.33 23.90 -13.26
C LEU A 379 -37.98 24.09 -14.64
N LYS A 380 -37.45 23.44 -15.69
CA LYS A 380 -37.90 23.53 -17.10
C LYS A 380 -37.93 24.97 -17.64
N ASP A 381 -37.09 25.86 -17.11
CA ASP A 381 -36.99 27.25 -17.55
C ASP A 381 -36.05 27.33 -18.77
N SER A 382 -36.57 27.02 -19.95
CA SER A 382 -35.79 26.90 -21.20
C SER A 382 -35.19 28.22 -21.67
N SER A 383 -35.85 29.35 -21.39
CA SER A 383 -35.37 30.67 -21.80
C SER A 383 -34.14 31.11 -21.03
N LYS A 384 -34.13 30.93 -19.70
CA LYS A 384 -32.95 31.23 -18.88
C LYS A 384 -31.79 30.26 -19.13
N LEU A 385 -32.09 29.01 -19.46
CA LEU A 385 -31.09 28.02 -19.86
C LEU A 385 -30.41 28.39 -21.18
N GLU A 386 -31.19 28.84 -22.17
CA GLU A 386 -30.66 29.27 -23.46
C GLU A 386 -29.85 30.58 -23.34
N GLU A 387 -30.32 31.54 -22.56
CA GLU A 387 -29.57 32.76 -22.21
C GLU A 387 -28.26 32.41 -21.48
N PHE A 388 -28.30 31.45 -20.55
CA PHE A 388 -27.11 31.01 -19.82
C PHE A 388 -26.06 30.35 -20.72
N ILE A 389 -26.48 29.53 -21.69
CA ILE A 389 -25.57 28.81 -22.62
C ILE A 389 -25.03 29.74 -23.73
N LYS A 390 -25.82 30.74 -24.15
CA LYS A 390 -25.43 31.68 -25.22
C LYS A 390 -24.63 32.88 -24.71
N THR A 391 -24.97 33.42 -23.54
CA THR A 391 -24.34 34.63 -22.96
C THR A 391 -23.01 34.33 -22.25
N SER A 392 -22.65 33.07 -22.03
CA SER A 392 -21.34 32.66 -21.55
C SER A 392 -20.26 32.89 -22.64
N GLU A 393 -19.93 34.15 -22.87
CA GLU A 393 -18.74 34.67 -23.57
C GLU A 393 -17.57 34.92 -22.61
N SER A 394 -17.83 34.96 -21.31
CA SER A 394 -16.79 35.00 -20.28
C SER A 394 -16.34 33.57 -19.93
N GLU A 395 -15.05 33.38 -19.67
CA GLU A 395 -14.38 32.10 -19.36
C GLU A 395 -14.99 31.37 -18.14
N VAL A 396 -16.17 30.76 -18.29
CA VAL A 396 -16.77 30.00 -17.20
C VAL A 396 -16.08 28.64 -17.10
N ARG A 397 -15.30 28.46 -16.04
CA ARG A 397 -14.76 27.16 -15.60
C ARG A 397 -15.89 26.28 -15.07
N PHE A 398 -16.73 25.73 -15.94
CA PHE A 398 -17.63 24.63 -15.59
C PHE A 398 -17.18 23.34 -16.26
N ASP A 399 -17.54 22.22 -15.64
CA ASP A 399 -17.29 20.91 -16.23
C ASP A 399 -18.24 20.71 -17.41
N VAL A 400 -17.72 21.04 -18.60
CA VAL A 400 -18.46 20.96 -19.86
C VAL A 400 -18.93 19.53 -20.13
N GLU A 401 -18.16 18.52 -19.75
CA GLU A 401 -18.55 17.12 -19.92
C GLU A 401 -19.77 16.77 -19.06
N THR A 402 -19.79 17.19 -17.80
CA THR A 402 -20.95 16.95 -16.93
C THR A 402 -22.17 17.76 -17.41
N ALA A 403 -21.97 18.98 -17.90
CA ALA A 403 -23.04 19.77 -18.50
C ALA A 403 -23.67 19.09 -19.73
N ILE A 404 -22.84 18.54 -20.63
CA ILE A 404 -23.30 17.77 -21.79
C ILE A 404 -24.11 16.54 -21.34
N LYS A 405 -23.64 15.78 -20.34
CA LYS A 405 -24.35 14.62 -19.79
C LYS A 405 -25.72 14.98 -19.23
N VAL A 406 -25.80 16.08 -18.46
CA VAL A 406 -27.04 16.57 -17.86
C VAL A 406 -28.03 17.00 -18.94
N LEU A 407 -27.59 17.75 -19.95
CA LEU A 407 -28.44 18.19 -21.06
C LEU A 407 -28.94 17.00 -21.88
N ARG A 408 -28.08 16.00 -22.12
CA ARG A 408 -28.44 14.74 -22.79
C ARG A 408 -29.50 13.95 -22.02
N GLN A 409 -29.34 13.79 -20.69
CA GLN A 409 -30.32 13.10 -19.84
C GLN A 409 -31.66 13.84 -19.74
N ALA A 410 -31.63 15.17 -19.80
CA ALA A 410 -32.83 16.01 -19.79
C ALA A 410 -33.52 16.11 -21.17
N GLY A 411 -32.95 15.51 -22.22
CA GLY A 411 -33.52 15.48 -23.58
C GLY A 411 -33.24 16.73 -24.43
N TYR A 412 -32.35 17.62 -24.00
CA TYR A 412 -31.97 18.84 -24.75
C TYR A 412 -30.77 18.59 -25.67
N TYR A 413 -30.90 17.66 -26.63
CA TYR A 413 -29.79 17.21 -27.48
C TYR A 413 -29.17 18.32 -28.34
N SER A 414 -29.95 19.26 -28.85
CA SER A 414 -29.46 20.39 -29.65
C SER A 414 -28.50 21.30 -28.89
N HIS A 415 -28.80 21.57 -27.61
CA HIS A 415 -27.97 22.39 -26.74
C HIS A 415 -26.70 21.64 -26.31
N ALA A 416 -26.82 20.33 -26.09
CA ALA A 416 -25.67 19.47 -25.80
C ALA A 416 -24.70 19.37 -26.99
N VAL A 417 -25.20 19.30 -28.22
CA VAL A 417 -24.39 19.32 -29.45
C VAL A 417 -23.68 20.66 -29.62
N TYR A 418 -24.40 21.78 -29.45
CA TYR A 418 -23.82 23.12 -29.54
C TYR A 418 -22.68 23.31 -28.53
N LEU A 419 -22.89 22.86 -27.28
CA LEU A 419 -21.89 22.95 -26.23
C LEU A 419 -20.68 22.04 -26.52
N ALA A 420 -20.91 20.83 -27.03
CA ALA A 420 -19.84 19.90 -27.41
C ALA A 420 -19.00 20.44 -28.58
N GLU A 421 -19.63 21.08 -29.57
CA GLU A 421 -18.95 21.69 -30.72
C GLU A 421 -18.12 22.90 -30.30
N LYS A 422 -18.70 23.83 -29.52
CA LYS A 422 -18.05 25.07 -29.08
C LYS A 422 -16.79 24.82 -28.24
N HIS A 423 -16.81 23.81 -27.37
CA HIS A 423 -15.71 23.48 -26.47
C HIS A 423 -14.80 22.35 -26.99
N ALA A 424 -14.91 21.98 -28.28
CA ALA A 424 -14.10 20.93 -28.91
C ALA A 424 -14.17 19.55 -28.21
N HIS A 425 -15.28 19.23 -27.54
CA HIS A 425 -15.54 17.88 -27.02
C HIS A 425 -16.06 16.95 -28.12
N HIS A 426 -15.18 16.60 -29.05
CA HIS A 426 -15.50 15.84 -30.26
C HIS A 426 -16.14 14.47 -30.01
N GLU A 427 -15.71 13.77 -28.95
CA GLU A 427 -16.28 12.46 -28.59
C GLU A 427 -17.77 12.57 -28.25
N TRP A 428 -18.14 13.58 -27.47
CA TRP A 428 -19.53 13.79 -27.06
C TRP A 428 -20.39 14.26 -28.22
N TYR A 429 -19.86 15.13 -29.09
CA TYR A 429 -20.52 15.54 -30.32
C TYR A 429 -20.89 14.31 -31.17
N LEU A 430 -19.91 13.46 -31.46
CA LEU A 430 -20.13 12.26 -32.28
C LEU A 430 -21.05 11.26 -31.61
N LYS A 431 -20.93 11.08 -30.29
CA LYS A 431 -21.82 10.17 -29.54
C LYS A 431 -23.28 10.61 -29.61
N ILE A 432 -23.55 11.91 -29.41
CA ILE A 432 -24.92 12.45 -29.49
C ILE A 432 -25.45 12.39 -30.92
N GLN A 433 -24.61 12.70 -31.92
CA GLN A 433 -24.99 12.64 -33.33
C GLN A 433 -25.26 11.21 -33.82
N LEU A 434 -24.49 10.22 -33.37
CA LEU A 434 -24.61 8.83 -33.81
C LEU A 434 -25.69 8.04 -33.03
N GLU A 435 -25.79 8.22 -31.71
CA GLU A 435 -26.70 7.43 -30.86
C GLU A 435 -28.09 8.08 -30.73
N ASP A 436 -28.16 9.39 -30.49
CA ASP A 436 -29.41 10.07 -30.14
C ASP A 436 -30.08 10.72 -31.36
N ILE A 437 -29.33 11.48 -32.15
CA ILE A 437 -29.84 12.21 -33.34
C ILE A 437 -29.84 11.32 -34.59
N LYS A 438 -28.94 10.33 -34.65
CA LYS A 438 -28.74 9.39 -35.77
C LYS A 438 -28.41 10.06 -37.10
N ASN A 439 -27.69 11.18 -37.08
CA ASN A 439 -27.22 11.86 -38.29
C ASN A 439 -25.79 11.41 -38.64
N TYR A 440 -25.68 10.25 -39.28
CA TYR A 440 -24.39 9.61 -39.62
C TYR A 440 -23.57 10.42 -40.63
N GLN A 441 -24.22 11.19 -41.50
CA GLN A 441 -23.56 11.95 -42.57
C GLN A 441 -22.86 13.20 -42.03
N GLU A 442 -23.52 13.95 -41.14
CA GLU A 442 -22.89 15.08 -40.46
C GLU A 442 -21.82 14.63 -39.46
N ALA A 443 -22.00 13.48 -38.80
CA ALA A 443 -20.96 12.89 -37.96
C ALA A 443 -19.68 12.56 -38.76
N LEU A 444 -19.82 11.98 -39.96
CA LEU A 444 -18.67 11.67 -40.84
C LEU A 444 -17.99 12.94 -41.36
N ARG A 445 -18.78 13.95 -41.77
CA ARG A 445 -18.25 15.27 -42.17
C ARG A 445 -17.50 15.96 -41.04
N TYR A 446 -18.02 15.86 -39.81
CA TYR A 446 -17.37 16.41 -38.64
C TYR A 446 -16.03 15.73 -38.38
N ILE A 447 -15.96 14.39 -38.45
CA ILE A 447 -14.70 13.64 -38.33
C ILE A 447 -13.66 14.11 -39.35
N GLY A 448 -14.06 14.34 -40.61
CA GLY A 448 -13.17 14.84 -41.67
C GLY A 448 -12.70 16.30 -41.50
N LYS A 449 -13.27 17.05 -40.55
CA LYS A 449 -12.80 18.40 -40.16
C LYS A 449 -11.82 18.38 -38.99
N LEU A 450 -11.71 17.25 -38.28
CA LEU A 450 -10.88 17.17 -37.08
C LEU A 450 -9.38 17.08 -37.42
N PRO A 451 -8.49 17.46 -36.50
CA PRO A 451 -7.07 17.16 -36.59
C PRO A 451 -6.81 15.65 -36.73
N PHE A 452 -5.73 15.27 -37.42
CA PHE A 452 -5.39 13.88 -37.74
C PHE A 452 -5.53 12.91 -36.54
N ASP A 453 -4.93 13.24 -35.39
CA ASP A 453 -4.92 12.37 -34.21
C ASP A 453 -6.35 12.09 -33.67
N GLN A 454 -7.23 13.09 -33.78
CA GLN A 454 -8.63 13.00 -33.36
C GLN A 454 -9.50 12.27 -34.40
N ALA A 455 -9.25 12.50 -35.69
CA ALA A 455 -9.94 11.79 -36.76
C ALA A 455 -9.63 10.28 -36.70
N GLU A 456 -8.37 9.92 -36.47
CA GLU A 456 -7.92 8.53 -36.34
C GLU A 456 -8.60 7.80 -35.18
N SER A 457 -8.56 8.38 -33.98
CA SER A 457 -9.17 7.81 -32.77
C SER A 457 -10.69 7.63 -32.94
N ASN A 458 -11.38 8.64 -33.49
CA ASN A 458 -12.83 8.56 -33.69
C ASN A 458 -13.22 7.55 -34.77
N MET A 459 -12.42 7.39 -35.82
CA MET A 459 -12.63 6.37 -36.84
C MET A 459 -12.43 4.95 -36.31
N LYS A 460 -11.47 4.71 -35.42
CA LYS A 460 -11.30 3.40 -34.75
C LYS A 460 -12.53 3.03 -33.91
N ARG A 461 -13.17 4.01 -33.27
CA ARG A 461 -14.29 3.80 -32.35
C ARG A 461 -15.65 3.69 -33.04
N TYR A 462 -15.93 4.59 -33.98
CA TYR A 462 -17.24 4.71 -34.63
C TYR A 462 -17.24 4.16 -36.07
N GLY A 463 -16.08 3.81 -36.63
CA GLY A 463 -15.94 3.37 -38.02
C GLY A 463 -16.83 2.19 -38.38
N LYS A 464 -17.04 1.21 -37.49
CA LYS A 464 -17.92 0.05 -37.76
C LYS A 464 -19.39 0.46 -37.97
N ILE A 465 -19.86 1.43 -37.18
CA ILE A 465 -21.24 1.94 -37.26
C ILE A 465 -21.40 2.76 -38.54
N LEU A 466 -20.42 3.60 -38.85
CA LEU A 466 -20.38 4.40 -40.06
C LEU A 466 -20.29 3.51 -41.32
N MET A 467 -19.47 2.45 -41.29
CA MET A 467 -19.33 1.49 -42.38
C MET A 467 -20.61 0.69 -42.63
N HIS A 468 -21.42 0.44 -41.59
CA HIS A 468 -22.72 -0.23 -41.75
C HIS A 468 -23.77 0.66 -42.43
N HIS A 469 -23.79 1.97 -42.12
CA HIS A 469 -24.82 2.88 -42.61
C HIS A 469 -24.40 3.69 -43.86
N VAL A 470 -23.12 4.00 -44.02
CA VAL A 470 -22.55 4.88 -45.05
C VAL A 470 -21.19 4.31 -45.54
N PRO A 471 -21.17 3.13 -46.20
CA PRO A 471 -19.93 2.39 -46.50
C PRO A 471 -18.99 3.09 -47.49
N ASN A 472 -19.52 3.73 -48.53
CA ASN A 472 -18.71 4.33 -49.59
C ASN A 472 -17.92 5.53 -49.07
N GLU A 473 -18.59 6.48 -48.44
CA GLU A 473 -17.99 7.70 -47.90
C GLU A 473 -17.06 7.39 -46.73
N THR A 474 -17.37 6.37 -45.93
CA THR A 474 -16.47 5.90 -44.85
C THR A 474 -15.19 5.30 -45.43
N THR A 475 -15.28 4.54 -46.53
CA THR A 475 -14.11 3.97 -47.21
C THR A 475 -13.22 5.06 -47.81
N GLU A 476 -13.80 6.08 -48.44
CA GLU A 476 -13.04 7.21 -48.99
C GLU A 476 -12.33 8.01 -47.89
N LEU A 477 -12.99 8.26 -46.75
CA LEU A 477 -12.35 8.91 -45.61
C LEU A 477 -11.18 8.07 -45.05
N LEU A 478 -11.32 6.74 -44.97
CA LEU A 478 -10.25 5.84 -44.52
C LEU A 478 -9.05 5.82 -45.48
N LYS A 479 -9.31 5.86 -46.80
CA LYS A 479 -8.24 5.99 -47.81
C LYS A 479 -7.46 7.28 -47.61
N ILE A 480 -8.15 8.40 -47.45
CA ILE A 480 -7.53 9.73 -47.22
C ILE A 480 -6.75 9.74 -45.91
N LEU A 481 -7.32 9.18 -44.83
CA LEU A 481 -6.68 9.13 -43.50
C LEU A 481 -5.36 8.34 -43.50
N CYS A 482 -5.26 7.28 -44.31
CA CYS A 482 -4.06 6.45 -44.40
C CYS A 482 -3.05 6.94 -45.45
N THR A 483 -3.37 7.96 -46.27
CA THR A 483 -2.51 8.42 -47.38
C THR A 483 -2.01 9.85 -47.19
N ASP A 484 -2.87 10.86 -47.35
CA ASP A 484 -2.55 12.28 -47.20
C ASP A 484 -3.77 13.03 -46.62
N TYR A 485 -3.97 12.91 -45.31
CA TYR A 485 -5.10 13.52 -44.62
C TYR A 485 -4.90 15.03 -44.45
N ARG A 486 -5.87 15.81 -44.96
CA ARG A 486 -5.98 17.25 -44.69
C ARG A 486 -7.34 17.56 -44.09
N PRO A 487 -7.41 18.24 -42.92
CA PRO A 487 -8.68 18.67 -42.35
C PRO A 487 -9.44 19.52 -43.37
N SER A 488 -10.73 19.22 -43.55
CA SER A 488 -11.58 19.97 -44.48
C SER A 488 -11.86 21.38 -43.94
N GLY A 489 -10.92 22.31 -44.13
CA GLY A 489 -11.00 23.69 -43.63
C GLY A 489 -9.75 24.56 -43.82
N ASP A 490 -8.56 23.97 -43.96
CA ASP A 490 -7.31 24.74 -44.09
C ASP A 490 -6.95 25.00 -45.56
N ASN A 491 -7.20 26.23 -46.01
CA ASN A 491 -6.67 26.82 -47.24
C ASN A 491 -5.30 27.49 -47.00
N GLU A 492 -4.37 26.81 -46.32
CA GLU A 492 -2.98 27.27 -46.23
C GLU A 492 -2.06 26.42 -47.12
N GLY A 493 -1.14 27.09 -47.82
CA GLY A 493 -0.42 26.60 -48.99
C GLY A 493 0.52 25.41 -48.76
N PRO A 494 1.23 24.96 -49.81
CA PRO A 494 2.10 23.79 -49.76
C PRO A 494 3.38 24.10 -48.98
N GLY A 495 3.33 24.01 -47.65
CA GLY A 495 4.44 24.27 -46.75
C GLY A 495 4.70 23.11 -45.78
N THR A 496 5.64 22.24 -46.15
CA THR A 496 6.57 21.52 -45.26
C THR A 496 6.03 21.01 -43.89
N LEU A 497 5.12 20.04 -43.91
CA LEU A 497 4.90 19.12 -42.80
C LEU A 497 4.78 17.71 -43.42
N GLU A 498 5.69 16.80 -43.06
CA GLU A 498 5.53 15.38 -43.39
C GLU A 498 4.18 14.90 -42.82
N GLY A 499 3.21 14.62 -43.69
CA GLY A 499 1.86 14.26 -43.29
C GLY A 499 1.86 13.01 -42.40
N LYS A 500 1.29 13.12 -41.20
CA LYS A 500 1.03 11.96 -40.34
C LYS A 500 0.09 11.01 -41.09
N LYS A 501 0.43 9.72 -41.13
CA LYS A 501 -0.37 8.66 -41.78
C LYS A 501 -0.82 7.66 -40.74
N ALA A 502 -2.08 7.25 -40.82
CA ALA A 502 -2.62 6.29 -39.87
C ALA A 502 -2.23 4.86 -40.25
N ASN A 503 -2.12 3.98 -39.25
CA ASN A 503 -1.79 2.58 -39.49
C ASN A 503 -2.97 1.86 -40.17
N SER A 504 -2.81 1.50 -41.44
CA SER A 504 -3.86 0.87 -42.24
C SER A 504 -4.29 -0.52 -41.74
N GLU A 505 -3.43 -1.23 -41.00
CA GLU A 505 -3.76 -2.54 -40.40
C GLU A 505 -4.86 -2.43 -39.34
N GLU A 506 -4.87 -1.34 -38.56
CA GLU A 506 -5.81 -1.15 -37.46
C GLU A 506 -7.25 -0.91 -37.94
N PHE A 507 -7.43 -0.52 -39.20
CA PHE A 507 -8.75 -0.28 -39.80
C PHE A 507 -9.31 -1.49 -40.53
N ILE A 508 -8.55 -2.58 -40.73
CA ILE A 508 -9.05 -3.81 -41.36
C ILE A 508 -10.33 -4.35 -40.67
N PRO A 509 -10.43 -4.38 -39.31
CA PRO A 509 -11.64 -4.85 -38.63
C PRO A 509 -12.87 -3.96 -38.83
N VAL A 510 -12.71 -2.72 -39.32
CA VAL A 510 -13.83 -1.79 -39.58
C VAL A 510 -14.68 -2.28 -40.76
N PHE A 511 -14.06 -2.94 -41.74
CA PHE A 511 -14.73 -3.48 -42.92
C PHE A 511 -15.38 -4.85 -42.69
N ALA A 512 -15.60 -5.25 -41.43
CA ALA A 512 -16.27 -6.51 -41.11
C ALA A 512 -17.62 -6.60 -41.85
N ASN A 513 -17.79 -7.67 -42.64
CA ASN A 513 -18.94 -7.95 -43.52
C ASN A 513 -19.01 -7.16 -44.86
N ASN A 514 -18.00 -6.35 -45.19
CA ASN A 514 -17.91 -5.58 -46.44
C ASN A 514 -16.62 -5.93 -47.21
N SER A 515 -16.58 -7.12 -47.81
CA SER A 515 -15.38 -7.67 -48.48
C SER A 515 -14.95 -6.89 -49.73
N ARG A 516 -15.90 -6.24 -50.42
CA ARG A 516 -15.65 -5.45 -51.63
C ARG A 516 -14.91 -4.15 -51.29
N GLU A 517 -15.37 -3.44 -50.28
CA GLU A 517 -14.82 -2.19 -49.79
C GLU A 517 -13.46 -2.42 -49.11
N LEU A 518 -13.32 -3.54 -48.38
CA LEU A 518 -12.04 -3.98 -47.81
C LEU A 518 -11.00 -4.22 -48.92
N LYS A 519 -11.37 -4.95 -49.98
CA LYS A 519 -10.48 -5.20 -51.12
C LYS A 519 -10.04 -3.88 -51.77
N ALA A 520 -10.99 -2.98 -52.05
CA ALA A 520 -10.68 -1.69 -52.64
C ALA A 520 -9.78 -0.81 -51.75
N PHE A 521 -9.92 -0.91 -50.43
CA PHE A 521 -9.03 -0.23 -49.48
C PHE A 521 -7.61 -0.84 -49.50
N LEU A 522 -7.49 -2.16 -49.37
CA LEU A 522 -6.18 -2.85 -49.35
C LEU A 522 -5.40 -2.67 -50.66
N GLU A 523 -6.08 -2.77 -51.81
CA GLU A 523 -5.46 -2.54 -53.12
C GLU A 523 -4.93 -1.10 -53.24
N HIS A 524 -5.74 -0.11 -52.84
CA HIS A 524 -5.31 1.29 -52.82
C HIS A 524 -4.10 1.53 -51.89
N MET A 525 -4.06 0.89 -50.72
CA MET A 525 -2.91 0.97 -49.80
C MET A 525 -1.65 0.38 -50.42
N THR A 526 -1.76 -0.77 -51.12
CA THR A 526 -0.60 -1.40 -51.77
C THR A 526 -0.08 -0.61 -52.98
N GLU A 527 -0.94 0.14 -53.68
CA GLU A 527 -0.56 0.96 -54.82
C GLU A 527 0.07 2.30 -54.40
N VAL A 528 -0.52 2.97 -53.41
CA VAL A 528 -0.09 4.33 -52.99
C VAL A 528 1.06 4.27 -51.98
N GLN A 529 1.07 3.28 -51.09
CA GLN A 529 2.08 3.13 -50.05
C GLN A 529 2.74 1.76 -50.14
N ALA A 530 3.83 1.69 -50.89
CA ALA A 530 4.63 0.49 -51.04
C ALA A 530 5.18 -0.04 -49.70
N ASP A 531 5.28 0.80 -48.65
CA ASP A 531 5.73 0.46 -47.29
C ASP A 531 4.57 0.30 -46.29
N SER A 532 3.47 -0.31 -46.73
CA SER A 532 2.35 -0.63 -45.86
C SER A 532 2.72 -1.70 -44.82
N PRO A 533 2.01 -1.77 -43.67
CA PRO A 533 2.22 -2.81 -42.66
C PRO A 533 2.02 -4.23 -43.20
N GLN A 534 2.72 -5.21 -42.63
CA GLN A 534 2.64 -6.62 -43.06
C GLN A 534 1.22 -7.19 -43.00
N GLY A 535 0.40 -6.79 -42.02
CA GLY A 535 -0.98 -7.25 -41.88
C GLY A 535 -1.87 -6.92 -43.07
N VAL A 536 -1.61 -5.82 -43.78
CA VAL A 536 -2.30 -5.45 -45.03
C VAL A 536 -2.02 -6.49 -46.12
N TYR A 537 -0.75 -6.90 -46.25
CA TYR A 537 -0.33 -7.91 -47.22
C TYR A 537 -0.82 -9.30 -46.85
N ASP A 538 -0.83 -9.65 -45.56
CA ASP A 538 -1.35 -10.95 -45.08
C ASP A 538 -2.85 -11.08 -45.37
N THR A 539 -3.65 -10.06 -45.04
CA THR A 539 -5.10 -10.08 -45.29
C THR A 539 -5.41 -10.02 -46.78
N LEU A 540 -4.62 -9.29 -47.58
CA LEU A 540 -4.76 -9.31 -49.03
C LEU A 540 -4.40 -10.69 -49.61
N LEU A 541 -3.35 -11.35 -49.09
CA LEU A 541 -2.96 -12.71 -49.47
C LEU A 541 -4.06 -13.72 -49.11
N GLU A 542 -4.63 -13.62 -47.90
CA GLU A 542 -5.75 -14.46 -47.46
C GLU A 542 -6.97 -14.31 -48.39
N LEU A 543 -7.36 -13.06 -48.71
CA LEU A 543 -8.46 -12.81 -49.65
C LEU A 543 -8.16 -13.36 -51.06
N ARG A 544 -6.92 -13.25 -51.54
CA ARG A 544 -6.51 -13.79 -52.86
C ARG A 544 -6.49 -15.32 -52.87
N LEU A 545 -5.96 -15.96 -51.83
CA LEU A 545 -5.94 -17.42 -51.68
C LEU A 545 -7.34 -18.00 -51.49
N GLN A 546 -8.21 -17.29 -50.77
CA GLN A 546 -9.62 -17.65 -50.63
C GLN A 546 -10.34 -17.59 -51.98
N ASN A 547 -10.15 -16.51 -52.75
CA ASN A 547 -10.71 -16.40 -54.10
C ASN A 547 -10.15 -17.49 -55.03
N TRP A 548 -8.85 -17.78 -54.98
CA TRP A 548 -8.22 -18.85 -55.76
C TRP A 548 -8.73 -20.25 -55.40
N ALA A 549 -8.98 -20.52 -54.11
CA ALA A 549 -9.47 -21.81 -53.64
C ALA A 549 -10.95 -22.06 -54.01
N HIS A 550 -11.75 -20.99 -54.10
CA HIS A 550 -13.17 -21.08 -54.46
C HIS A 550 -13.44 -20.99 -55.98
N GLU A 551 -12.46 -20.59 -56.78
CA GLU A 551 -12.60 -20.46 -58.24
C GLU A 551 -12.57 -21.82 -58.96
N GLN A 552 -13.52 -22.02 -59.87
CA GLN A 552 -13.69 -23.26 -60.64
C GLN A 552 -13.17 -23.16 -62.08
N ASP A 553 -13.02 -21.94 -62.61
CA ASP A 553 -12.46 -21.72 -63.96
C ASP A 553 -10.93 -21.78 -63.93
N GLU A 554 -10.33 -22.75 -64.65
CA GLU A 554 -8.88 -22.95 -64.71
C GLU A 554 -8.11 -21.73 -65.26
N GLN A 555 -8.65 -20.96 -66.20
CA GLN A 555 -7.96 -19.78 -66.73
C GLN A 555 -7.94 -18.64 -65.72
N VAL A 556 -9.04 -18.44 -64.99
CA VAL A 556 -9.13 -17.42 -63.93
C VAL A 556 -8.32 -17.86 -62.72
N LYS A 557 -8.30 -19.16 -62.41
CA LYS A 557 -7.52 -19.75 -61.33
C LYS A 557 -6.02 -19.65 -61.56
N GLU A 558 -5.55 -19.84 -62.79
CA GLU A 558 -4.13 -19.61 -63.14
C GLU A 558 -3.75 -18.12 -63.01
N LYS A 559 -4.66 -17.22 -63.38
CA LYS A 559 -4.46 -15.78 -63.19
C LYS A 559 -4.36 -15.41 -61.69
N LEU A 560 -5.30 -15.90 -60.87
CA LEU A 560 -5.29 -15.70 -59.41
C LEU A 560 -4.08 -16.36 -58.74
N HIS A 561 -3.64 -17.52 -59.24
CA HIS A 561 -2.41 -18.20 -58.81
C HIS A 561 -1.19 -17.29 -59.03
N ASN A 562 -1.05 -16.73 -60.23
CA ASN A 562 0.05 -15.82 -60.55
C ASN A 562 -0.02 -14.51 -59.75
N GLU A 563 -1.21 -13.98 -59.50
CA GLU A 563 -1.42 -12.79 -58.65
C GLU A 563 -1.02 -13.03 -57.19
N ALA A 564 -1.33 -14.21 -56.63
CA ALA A 564 -0.90 -14.60 -55.28
C ALA A 564 0.62 -14.84 -55.22
N LEU A 565 1.19 -15.50 -56.22
CA LEU A 565 2.63 -15.74 -56.30
C LEU A 565 3.44 -14.45 -56.49
N THR A 566 2.92 -13.50 -57.27
CA THR A 566 3.53 -12.17 -57.45
C THR A 566 3.53 -11.38 -56.15
N LEU A 567 2.45 -11.49 -55.36
CA LEU A 567 2.38 -10.88 -54.02
C LEU A 567 3.42 -11.49 -53.07
N LEU A 568 3.58 -12.82 -53.06
CA LEU A 568 4.62 -13.50 -52.27
C LEU A 568 6.04 -13.09 -52.69
N LYS A 569 6.27 -12.92 -54.01
CA LYS A 569 7.56 -12.50 -54.58
C LYS A 569 7.87 -11.00 -54.44
N SER A 570 6.95 -10.19 -53.94
CA SER A 570 7.13 -8.74 -53.73
C SER A 570 8.24 -8.38 -52.73
N GLY A 571 8.81 -9.38 -52.04
CA GLY A 571 9.91 -9.20 -51.09
C GLY A 571 9.49 -8.80 -49.67
N ARG A 572 8.20 -8.59 -49.43
CA ARG A 572 7.63 -8.21 -48.13
C ARG A 572 7.56 -9.38 -47.12
N PHE A 573 7.45 -10.60 -47.62
CA PHE A 573 7.46 -11.81 -46.77
C PHE A 573 8.87 -12.32 -46.43
N LYS A 574 9.93 -11.53 -46.65
CA LYS A 574 11.32 -11.99 -46.40
C LYS A 574 11.70 -12.06 -44.92
N THR A 575 11.15 -11.18 -44.08
CA THR A 575 11.53 -11.06 -42.66
C THR A 575 10.54 -11.75 -41.71
N VAL A 576 9.25 -11.77 -42.06
CA VAL A 576 8.17 -12.37 -41.27
C VAL A 576 7.26 -13.15 -42.23
N PHE A 577 7.36 -14.48 -42.23
CA PHE A 577 6.62 -15.37 -43.16
C PHE A 577 5.76 -16.45 -42.50
N ASP A 578 5.79 -16.60 -41.17
CA ASP A 578 5.07 -17.68 -40.47
C ASP A 578 3.56 -17.68 -40.78
N LYS A 579 2.94 -16.51 -40.79
CA LYS A 579 1.51 -16.37 -41.09
C LYS A 579 1.20 -16.65 -42.56
N ALA A 580 2.04 -16.16 -43.48
CA ALA A 580 1.92 -16.45 -44.91
C ALA A 580 2.11 -17.95 -45.20
N LEU A 581 3.00 -18.62 -44.46
CA LEU A 581 3.23 -20.07 -44.55
C LEU A 581 1.99 -20.85 -44.11
N VAL A 582 1.39 -20.49 -42.98
CA VAL A 582 0.14 -21.11 -42.50
C VAL A 582 -0.98 -20.91 -43.52
N LEU A 583 -1.16 -19.69 -44.05
CA LEU A 583 -2.17 -19.42 -45.08
C LEU A 583 -1.93 -20.26 -46.34
N CYS A 584 -0.70 -20.37 -46.83
CA CYS A 584 -0.36 -21.20 -47.98
C CYS A 584 -0.62 -22.69 -47.71
N GLN A 585 -0.30 -23.19 -46.50
CA GLN A 585 -0.56 -24.59 -46.12
C GLN A 585 -2.05 -24.89 -46.00
N MET A 586 -2.83 -24.00 -45.37
CA MET A 586 -4.28 -24.15 -45.22
C MET A 586 -5.00 -24.27 -46.57
N HIS A 587 -4.55 -23.50 -47.56
CA HIS A 587 -5.11 -23.53 -48.92
C HIS A 587 -4.40 -24.53 -49.86
N ASN A 588 -3.44 -25.32 -49.37
CA ASN A 588 -2.66 -26.29 -50.18
C ASN A 588 -1.88 -25.68 -51.37
N PHE A 589 -1.36 -24.46 -51.19
CA PHE A 589 -0.61 -23.71 -52.20
C PHE A 589 0.89 -24.08 -52.17
N LYS A 590 1.25 -25.16 -52.86
CA LYS A 590 2.59 -25.81 -52.80
C LYS A 590 3.76 -24.90 -53.17
N ASP A 591 3.62 -24.13 -54.25
CA ASP A 591 4.71 -23.29 -54.77
C ASP A 591 5.03 -22.13 -53.80
N GLY A 592 4.03 -21.61 -53.09
CA GLY A 592 4.25 -20.61 -52.05
C GLY A 592 4.93 -21.19 -50.80
N VAL A 593 4.58 -22.43 -50.39
CA VAL A 593 5.23 -23.09 -49.24
C VAL A 593 6.72 -23.31 -49.49
N LEU A 594 7.08 -23.82 -50.67
CA LEU A 594 8.49 -24.03 -51.04
C LEU A 594 9.24 -22.70 -51.12
N TYR A 595 8.66 -21.68 -51.75
CA TYR A 595 9.24 -20.35 -51.82
C TYR A 595 9.51 -19.75 -50.43
N LEU A 596 8.56 -19.87 -49.50
CA LEU A 596 8.71 -19.34 -48.15
C LEU A 596 9.76 -20.10 -47.33
N TYR A 597 9.86 -21.44 -47.47
CA TYR A 597 10.92 -22.21 -46.83
C TYR A 597 12.33 -21.85 -47.35
N GLU A 598 12.47 -21.60 -48.66
CA GLU A 598 13.73 -21.15 -49.26
C GLU A 598 14.13 -19.75 -48.76
N GLN A 599 13.18 -18.81 -48.70
CA GLN A 599 13.46 -17.47 -48.17
C GLN A 599 13.80 -17.50 -46.68
N GLY A 600 13.13 -18.35 -45.90
CA GLY A 600 13.34 -18.52 -44.47
C GLY A 600 14.60 -19.27 -44.07
N LYS A 601 15.39 -19.77 -45.04
CA LYS A 601 16.56 -20.65 -44.80
C LYS A 601 16.22 -21.89 -43.95
N LEU A 602 14.98 -22.35 -44.00
CA LEU A 602 14.52 -23.52 -43.24
C LEU A 602 14.87 -24.81 -44.00
N PHE A 603 16.16 -25.03 -44.24
CA PHE A 603 16.65 -26.11 -45.10
C PHE A 603 16.24 -27.51 -44.62
N GLN A 604 16.14 -27.70 -43.30
CA GLN A 604 15.63 -28.95 -42.72
C GLN A 604 14.16 -29.22 -43.05
N GLN A 605 13.33 -28.17 -43.17
CA GLN A 605 11.91 -28.32 -43.51
C GLN A 605 11.73 -28.61 -45.00
N ILE A 606 12.57 -28.01 -45.87
CA ILE A 606 12.66 -28.37 -47.29
C ILE A 606 13.06 -29.84 -47.42
N MET A 607 14.08 -30.25 -46.66
CA MET A 607 14.55 -31.64 -46.61
C MET A 607 13.42 -32.58 -46.18
N HIS A 608 12.71 -32.27 -45.10
CA HIS A 608 11.61 -33.09 -44.60
C HIS A 608 10.44 -33.16 -45.60
N TYR A 609 10.12 -32.06 -46.28
CA TYR A 609 9.10 -32.03 -47.33
C TYR A 609 9.45 -32.95 -48.51
N HIS A 610 10.71 -32.94 -48.98
CA HIS A 610 11.14 -33.86 -50.05
C HIS A 610 11.25 -35.31 -49.58
N MET A 611 11.62 -35.55 -48.31
CA MET A 611 11.62 -36.88 -47.68
C MET A 611 10.20 -37.46 -47.57
N GLN A 612 9.22 -36.67 -47.13
CA GLN A 612 7.81 -37.10 -47.04
C GLN A 612 7.19 -37.42 -48.41
N ASN A 613 7.62 -36.71 -49.45
CA ASN A 613 7.16 -36.91 -50.84
C ASN A 613 8.01 -37.94 -51.62
N GLU A 614 8.93 -38.67 -50.96
CA GLU A 614 9.78 -39.73 -51.54
C GLU A 614 10.66 -39.29 -52.75
N GLN A 615 11.11 -38.03 -52.76
CA GLN A 615 11.91 -37.47 -53.86
C GLN A 615 13.43 -37.62 -53.59
N TYR A 616 13.96 -38.84 -53.72
CA TYR A 616 15.35 -39.19 -53.35
C TYR A 616 16.44 -38.34 -54.02
N LYS A 617 16.27 -38.03 -55.31
CA LYS A 617 17.24 -37.21 -56.06
C LYS A 617 17.29 -35.77 -55.52
N LYS A 618 16.13 -35.19 -55.19
CA LYS A 618 16.03 -33.83 -54.66
C LYS A 618 16.58 -33.71 -53.24
N VAL A 619 16.52 -34.76 -52.42
CA VAL A 619 17.14 -34.81 -51.08
C VAL A 619 18.66 -34.58 -51.15
N ILE A 620 19.31 -35.15 -52.17
CA ILE A 620 20.76 -34.97 -52.39
C ILE A 620 21.04 -33.60 -52.99
N GLU A 621 20.26 -33.14 -53.96
CA GLU A 621 20.38 -31.78 -54.52
C GLU A 621 20.26 -30.72 -53.41
N VAL A 622 19.36 -30.90 -52.43
CA VAL A 622 19.22 -30.03 -51.24
C VAL A 622 20.47 -30.12 -50.34
N CYS A 623 21.05 -31.31 -50.14
CA CYS A 623 22.32 -31.46 -49.41
C CYS A 623 23.49 -30.78 -50.14
N GLU A 624 23.55 -30.87 -51.47
CA GLU A 624 24.60 -30.26 -52.28
C GLU A 624 24.49 -28.73 -52.32
N LEU A 625 23.26 -28.20 -52.40
CA LEU A 625 23.00 -26.76 -52.43
C LEU A 625 23.17 -26.10 -51.05
N TYR A 626 22.69 -26.72 -49.98
CA TYR A 626 22.60 -26.11 -48.64
C TYR A 626 23.45 -26.78 -47.57
N GLY A 627 24.01 -27.97 -47.82
CA GLY A 627 24.80 -28.72 -46.85
C GLY A 627 26.17 -28.11 -46.54
N ASP A 628 26.59 -27.09 -47.28
CA ASP A 628 27.75 -26.25 -46.95
C ASP A 628 27.43 -25.25 -45.83
N GLN A 629 26.17 -24.84 -45.72
CA GLN A 629 25.67 -23.91 -44.71
C GLN A 629 25.25 -24.65 -43.44
N GLU A 630 24.59 -25.81 -43.58
CA GLU A 630 24.17 -26.66 -42.46
C GLU A 630 24.71 -28.09 -42.58
N ALA A 631 25.77 -28.39 -41.82
CA ALA A 631 26.40 -29.70 -41.79
C ALA A 631 25.47 -30.84 -41.28
N CYS A 632 24.45 -30.51 -40.49
CA CYS A 632 23.50 -31.47 -39.93
C CYS A 632 22.56 -32.09 -40.99
N LEU A 633 22.40 -31.45 -42.15
CA LEU A 633 21.62 -32.01 -43.27
C LEU A 633 22.22 -33.31 -43.78
N TRP A 634 23.56 -33.42 -43.77
CA TRP A 634 24.27 -34.64 -44.16
C TRP A 634 24.04 -35.79 -43.16
N GLU A 635 23.89 -35.48 -41.88
CA GLU A 635 23.56 -36.48 -40.85
C GLU A 635 22.13 -36.99 -41.01
N GLN A 636 21.18 -36.08 -41.28
CA GLN A 636 19.77 -36.42 -41.52
C GLN A 636 19.60 -37.24 -42.80
N ALA A 637 20.30 -36.87 -43.87
CA ALA A 637 20.32 -37.63 -45.11
C ALA A 637 20.91 -39.04 -44.89
N LEU A 638 22.05 -39.15 -44.20
CA LEU A 638 22.66 -40.45 -43.89
C LEU A 638 21.72 -41.31 -43.02
N GLY A 639 21.06 -40.73 -42.02
CA GLY A 639 20.09 -41.41 -41.18
C GLY A 639 18.81 -41.85 -41.93
N TYR A 640 18.34 -41.06 -42.89
CA TYR A 640 17.19 -41.38 -43.74
C TYR A 640 17.51 -42.56 -44.68
N PHE A 641 18.63 -42.48 -45.40
CA PHE A 641 19.07 -43.56 -46.28
C PHE A 641 19.49 -44.83 -45.51
N ALA A 642 19.96 -44.71 -44.26
CA ALA A 642 20.27 -45.85 -43.41
C ALA A 642 19.02 -46.61 -42.91
N ARG A 643 17.84 -45.98 -42.87
CA ARG A 643 16.60 -46.61 -42.37
C ARG A 643 15.76 -47.29 -43.46
N LYS A 644 15.99 -46.98 -44.74
CA LYS A 644 15.27 -47.57 -45.87
C LYS A 644 15.93 -48.91 -46.27
N GLU A 645 15.09 -49.91 -46.56
CA GLU A 645 15.51 -51.28 -46.92
C GLU A 645 15.83 -51.45 -48.43
N GLU A 646 15.67 -50.40 -49.24
CA GLU A 646 15.95 -50.38 -50.68
C GLU A 646 17.44 -50.15 -50.99
N ASP A 647 17.90 -50.50 -52.20
CA ASP A 647 19.30 -50.37 -52.68
C ASP A 647 19.77 -48.89 -52.77
N CYS A 648 20.04 -48.26 -51.63
CA CYS A 648 20.51 -46.86 -51.51
C CYS A 648 22.05 -46.72 -51.50
N LYS A 649 22.79 -47.72 -51.99
CA LYS A 649 24.25 -47.82 -51.88
C LYS A 649 24.98 -46.63 -52.52
N GLU A 650 24.52 -46.17 -53.68
CA GLU A 650 25.12 -45.04 -54.39
C GLU A 650 24.95 -43.72 -53.63
N TYR A 651 23.77 -43.52 -53.02
CA TYR A 651 23.45 -42.32 -52.25
C TYR A 651 24.19 -42.26 -50.91
N ILE A 652 24.37 -43.41 -50.24
CA ILE A 652 25.16 -43.51 -49.00
C ILE A 652 26.65 -43.23 -49.29
N ALA A 653 27.19 -43.76 -50.39
CA ALA A 653 28.58 -43.51 -50.77
C ALA A 653 28.84 -42.03 -51.11
N ALA A 654 27.91 -41.37 -51.80
CA ALA A 654 27.98 -39.94 -52.07
C ALA A 654 28.01 -39.12 -50.78
N VAL A 655 27.10 -39.38 -49.84
CA VAL A 655 27.04 -38.70 -48.54
C VAL A 655 28.32 -38.92 -47.70
N LEU A 656 28.84 -40.15 -47.64
CA LEU A 656 30.07 -40.48 -46.89
C LEU A 656 31.31 -39.76 -47.40
N LYS A 657 31.46 -39.62 -48.72
CA LYS A 657 32.57 -38.88 -49.34
C LYS A 657 32.58 -37.41 -48.93
N HIS A 658 31.41 -36.78 -48.83
CA HIS A 658 31.29 -35.38 -48.39
C HIS A 658 31.55 -35.23 -46.88
N ILE A 659 31.10 -36.18 -46.06
CA ILE A 659 31.40 -36.22 -44.61
C ILE A 659 32.91 -36.35 -44.36
N GLU A 660 33.62 -37.15 -45.17
CA GLU A 660 35.07 -37.34 -45.08
C GLU A 660 35.84 -36.04 -45.34
N ASN A 661 35.55 -35.39 -46.47
CA ASN A 661 36.23 -34.17 -46.90
C ASN A 661 36.07 -33.03 -45.89
N LYS A 662 34.88 -32.89 -45.32
CA LYS A 662 34.55 -31.80 -44.40
C LYS A 662 34.70 -32.14 -42.92
N ASN A 663 35.06 -33.39 -42.60
CA ASN A 663 35.23 -33.88 -41.24
C ASN A 663 34.01 -33.61 -40.33
N LEU A 664 32.81 -33.86 -40.86
CA LEU A 664 31.56 -33.46 -40.22
C LEU A 664 31.15 -34.36 -39.04
N MET A 665 31.50 -35.65 -39.11
CA MET A 665 31.12 -36.64 -38.09
C MET A 665 32.31 -37.45 -37.57
N PRO A 666 32.30 -37.83 -36.27
CA PRO A 666 33.24 -38.81 -35.72
C PRO A 666 33.03 -40.18 -36.38
N PRO A 667 34.12 -40.92 -36.69
CA PRO A 667 34.01 -42.22 -37.35
C PRO A 667 33.19 -43.26 -36.56
N LEU A 668 33.18 -43.17 -35.22
CA LEU A 668 32.32 -43.99 -34.36
C LEU A 668 30.82 -43.73 -34.58
N LEU A 669 30.44 -42.47 -34.79
CA LEU A 669 29.05 -42.08 -35.00
C LEU A 669 28.56 -42.55 -36.37
N VAL A 670 29.40 -42.44 -37.40
CA VAL A 670 29.10 -42.94 -38.76
C VAL A 670 28.83 -44.45 -38.75
N VAL A 671 29.67 -45.21 -38.05
CA VAL A 671 29.49 -46.67 -37.89
C VAL A 671 28.21 -46.99 -37.12
N GLN A 672 27.91 -46.25 -36.05
CA GLN A 672 26.69 -46.46 -35.25
C GLN A 672 25.41 -46.18 -36.04
N THR A 673 25.39 -45.12 -36.86
CA THR A 673 24.23 -44.76 -37.69
C THR A 673 23.99 -45.81 -38.78
N LEU A 674 25.05 -46.28 -39.43
CA LEU A 674 24.95 -47.30 -40.48
C LEU A 674 24.69 -48.73 -39.94
N ALA A 675 25.04 -49.00 -38.68
CA ALA A 675 24.77 -50.30 -38.03
C ALA A 675 23.28 -50.65 -37.92
N HIS A 676 22.38 -49.66 -38.08
CA HIS A 676 20.93 -49.89 -38.07
C HIS A 676 20.41 -50.46 -39.40
N ASN A 677 21.23 -50.52 -40.45
CA ASN A 677 20.84 -51.04 -41.76
C ASN A 677 21.36 -52.48 -41.95
N SER A 678 20.45 -53.42 -42.28
CA SER A 678 20.76 -54.82 -42.54
C SER A 678 21.44 -55.07 -43.91
N THR A 679 21.42 -54.08 -44.81
CA THR A 679 21.93 -54.18 -46.20
C THR A 679 23.30 -53.53 -46.43
N ALA A 680 23.82 -52.77 -45.45
CA ALA A 680 25.09 -52.08 -45.56
C ALA A 680 26.28 -53.02 -45.28
N THR A 681 27.01 -53.40 -46.32
CA THR A 681 28.22 -54.23 -46.19
C THR A 681 29.43 -53.41 -45.74
N LEU A 682 30.31 -54.02 -44.93
CA LEU A 682 31.54 -53.40 -44.39
C LEU A 682 32.49 -52.85 -45.48
N SER A 683 32.30 -53.27 -46.73
CA SER A 683 33.01 -52.75 -47.91
C SER A 683 32.79 -51.26 -48.16
N VAL A 684 31.63 -50.69 -47.80
CA VAL A 684 31.29 -49.28 -48.08
C VAL A 684 31.99 -48.31 -47.12
N ILE A 685 32.36 -48.76 -45.91
CA ILE A 685 32.89 -47.91 -44.83
C ILE A 685 34.41 -48.10 -44.63
N LYS A 686 34.99 -49.19 -45.15
CA LYS A 686 36.40 -49.57 -44.95
C LYS A 686 37.37 -48.45 -45.32
N ASP A 687 37.21 -47.85 -46.49
CA ASP A 687 38.14 -46.85 -47.01
C ASP A 687 38.09 -45.55 -46.19
N TYR A 688 36.90 -45.16 -45.74
CA TYR A 688 36.69 -44.00 -44.87
C TYR A 688 37.43 -44.13 -43.52
N LEU A 689 37.35 -45.30 -42.87
CA LEU A 689 37.98 -45.52 -41.55
C LEU A 689 39.51 -45.51 -41.64
N VAL A 690 40.07 -46.12 -42.68
CA VAL A 690 41.53 -46.21 -42.88
C VAL A 690 42.14 -44.82 -43.05
N ASN A 691 41.57 -43.99 -43.93
CA ASN A 691 42.05 -42.63 -44.17
C ASN A 691 41.98 -41.77 -42.91
N LYS A 692 40.94 -41.95 -42.10
CA LYS A 692 40.70 -41.12 -40.92
C LYS A 692 41.72 -41.36 -39.79
N LEU A 693 42.04 -42.62 -39.53
CA LEU A 693 42.99 -43.03 -38.50
C LEU A 693 44.42 -42.54 -38.80
N GLN A 694 44.82 -42.58 -40.07
CA GLN A 694 46.12 -42.06 -40.50
C GLN A 694 46.26 -40.54 -40.27
N LYS A 695 45.20 -39.78 -40.52
CA LYS A 695 45.20 -38.32 -40.32
C LYS A 695 45.31 -37.94 -38.83
N GLN A 696 44.59 -38.65 -37.96
CA GLN A 696 44.65 -38.41 -36.50
C GLN A 696 46.03 -38.71 -35.92
N SER A 697 46.68 -39.79 -36.38
CA SER A 697 48.02 -40.17 -35.91
C SER A 697 49.06 -39.07 -36.17
N ARG A 698 49.03 -38.42 -37.33
CA ARG A 698 49.94 -37.30 -37.65
C ARG A 698 49.73 -36.06 -36.80
N GLN A 699 48.50 -35.80 -36.35
CA GLN A 699 48.19 -34.62 -35.56
C GLN A 699 48.72 -34.75 -34.13
N ILE A 700 48.63 -35.95 -33.55
CA ILE A 700 49.17 -36.25 -32.21
C ILE A 700 50.68 -35.97 -32.17
N GLU A 701 51.41 -36.40 -33.20
CA GLU A 701 52.86 -36.21 -33.29
C GLU A 701 53.27 -34.72 -33.32
N GLN A 702 52.47 -33.85 -33.95
CA GLN A 702 52.72 -32.41 -33.98
C GLN A 702 52.47 -31.73 -32.63
N ASP A 703 51.43 -32.17 -31.91
CA ASP A 703 51.09 -31.60 -30.60
C ASP A 703 52.13 -31.98 -29.53
N GLU A 704 52.66 -33.20 -29.58
CA GLU A 704 53.75 -33.64 -28.69
C GLU A 704 55.00 -32.77 -28.84
N GLN A 705 55.37 -32.38 -30.06
CA GLN A 705 56.52 -31.49 -30.30
C GLN A 705 56.33 -30.10 -29.71
N ARG A 706 55.09 -29.56 -29.73
CA ARG A 706 54.79 -28.24 -29.14
C ARG A 706 54.85 -28.27 -27.62
N ILE A 707 54.35 -29.34 -27.00
CA ILE A 707 54.39 -29.52 -25.53
C ILE A 707 55.83 -29.49 -25.02
N GLN A 708 56.76 -30.11 -25.76
CA GLN A 708 58.17 -30.13 -25.38
C GLN A 708 58.80 -28.73 -25.34
N LYS A 709 58.55 -27.90 -26.37
CA LYS A 709 59.06 -26.52 -26.43
C LYS A 709 58.56 -25.65 -25.26
N TYR A 710 57.27 -25.73 -24.92
CA TYR A 710 56.72 -24.93 -23.81
C TYR A 710 57.27 -25.33 -22.44
N ARG A 711 57.60 -26.61 -22.24
CA ARG A 711 58.22 -27.07 -20.98
C ARG A 711 59.61 -26.47 -20.79
N GLU A 712 60.41 -26.41 -21.85
CA GLU A 712 61.75 -25.82 -21.83
C GLU A 712 61.69 -24.33 -21.46
N GLU A 713 60.82 -23.55 -22.11
CA GLU A 713 60.63 -22.12 -21.79
C GLU A 713 60.19 -21.90 -20.33
N THR A 714 59.29 -22.74 -19.81
CA THR A 714 58.81 -22.63 -18.43
C THR A 714 59.94 -22.84 -17.41
N THR A 715 60.85 -23.78 -17.68
CA THR A 715 62.00 -24.01 -16.79
C THR A 715 62.96 -22.83 -16.76
N ARG A 716 63.19 -22.20 -17.91
CA ARG A 716 64.05 -21.01 -18.02
C ARG A 716 63.50 -19.82 -17.24
N ILE A 717 62.21 -19.53 -17.36
CA ILE A 717 61.57 -18.42 -16.63
C ILE A 717 61.65 -18.63 -15.10
N ARG A 718 61.51 -19.88 -14.62
CA ARG A 718 61.64 -20.18 -13.19
C ARG A 718 63.05 -19.93 -12.65
N GLN A 719 64.09 -20.19 -13.44
CA GLN A 719 65.47 -19.90 -13.05
C GLN A 719 65.69 -18.39 -12.91
N GLU A 720 65.17 -17.60 -13.84
CA GLU A 720 65.26 -16.14 -13.81
C GLU A 720 64.57 -15.51 -12.59
N ILE A 721 63.45 -16.10 -12.14
CA ILE A 721 62.76 -15.66 -10.91
C ILE A 721 63.60 -15.93 -9.65
N GLU A 722 64.30 -17.06 -9.58
CA GLU A 722 65.15 -17.39 -8.42
C GLU A 722 66.39 -16.49 -8.35
N GLU A 723 66.99 -16.14 -9.51
CA GLU A 723 68.10 -15.18 -9.57
C GLU A 723 67.69 -13.78 -9.07
N LEU A 724 66.47 -13.33 -9.39
CA LEU A 724 65.94 -12.04 -8.94
C LEU A 724 65.68 -11.96 -7.43
N LYS A 725 65.44 -13.09 -6.75
CA LYS A 725 65.23 -13.12 -5.29
C LYS A 725 66.54 -13.13 -4.50
N ALA A 726 67.60 -13.74 -5.03
CA ALA A 726 68.84 -13.99 -4.29
C ALA A 726 69.92 -12.92 -4.48
N SER A 727 69.86 -12.12 -5.55
CA SER A 727 70.91 -11.15 -5.90
C SER A 727 70.53 -9.69 -5.57
N PRO A 728 71.39 -8.91 -4.89
CA PRO A 728 71.15 -7.49 -4.66
C PRO A 728 71.29 -6.69 -5.96
N LYS A 729 70.30 -5.83 -6.26
CA LYS A 729 70.23 -5.05 -7.51
C LYS A 729 70.52 -3.57 -7.22
N ILE A 730 71.51 -3.00 -7.92
CA ILE A 730 71.90 -1.58 -7.75
C ILE A 730 71.00 -0.70 -8.63
N PHE A 731 70.30 0.27 -8.03
CA PHE A 731 69.50 1.25 -8.77
C PHE A 731 70.31 2.53 -9.00
N GLN A 732 70.72 2.79 -10.24
CA GLN A 732 71.47 4.00 -10.63
C GLN A 732 70.57 5.09 -11.24
N LYS A 733 69.24 5.01 -11.10
CA LYS A 733 68.33 5.98 -11.72
C LYS A 733 68.31 7.31 -10.97
N THR A 734 68.63 8.38 -11.69
CA THR A 734 68.73 9.76 -11.15
C THR A 734 67.49 10.61 -11.44
N LYS A 735 66.47 10.07 -12.11
CA LYS A 735 65.23 10.76 -12.45
C LYS A 735 63.99 9.95 -12.06
N CYS A 736 62.95 10.64 -11.60
CA CYS A 736 61.66 10.03 -11.28
C CYS A 736 60.96 9.55 -12.56
N SER A 737 60.37 8.36 -12.54
CA SER A 737 59.76 7.76 -13.74
C SER A 737 58.38 8.35 -14.08
N ILE A 738 57.80 9.19 -13.21
CA ILE A 738 56.52 9.90 -13.44
C ILE A 738 56.79 11.35 -13.87
N CYS A 739 57.41 12.16 -13.00
CA CYS A 739 57.60 13.59 -13.28
C CYS A 739 58.88 13.90 -14.07
N THR A 740 59.76 12.92 -14.28
CA THR A 740 61.05 13.03 -15.01
C THR A 740 62.07 14.01 -14.42
N SER A 741 61.74 14.70 -13.33
CA SER A 741 62.64 15.55 -12.55
C SER A 741 63.69 14.73 -11.81
N ALA A 742 64.79 15.39 -11.41
CA ALA A 742 65.84 14.75 -10.62
C ALA A 742 65.26 14.14 -9.34
N LEU A 743 65.68 12.91 -9.01
CA LEU A 743 65.22 12.19 -7.83
C LEU A 743 65.73 12.88 -6.57
N GLU A 744 64.79 13.34 -5.74
CA GLU A 744 65.04 13.93 -4.42
C GLU A 744 64.62 12.94 -3.34
N LEU A 745 65.32 12.96 -2.20
CA LEU A 745 65.01 12.09 -1.06
C LEU A 745 63.83 12.69 -0.27
N PRO A 746 62.86 11.86 0.18
CA PRO A 746 62.80 10.39 0.09
C PRO A 746 62.27 9.85 -1.26
N SER A 747 62.90 8.77 -1.75
CA SER A 747 62.54 8.09 -3.00
C SER A 747 62.23 6.60 -2.84
N VAL A 748 61.30 6.09 -3.65
CA VAL A 748 60.85 4.69 -3.67
C VAL A 748 61.37 3.99 -4.92
N HIS A 749 61.98 2.82 -4.77
CA HIS A 749 62.56 2.04 -5.88
C HIS A 749 61.92 0.65 -5.95
N PHE A 750 61.43 0.26 -7.13
CA PHE A 750 60.84 -1.06 -7.37
C PHE A 750 61.83 -1.98 -8.08
N LEU A 751 61.79 -3.29 -7.79
CA LEU A 751 62.64 -4.33 -8.41
C LEU A 751 62.50 -4.45 -9.93
N CYS A 752 61.40 -3.95 -10.49
CA CYS A 752 61.21 -3.79 -11.94
C CYS A 752 62.12 -2.72 -12.56
N GLY A 753 62.88 -1.97 -11.75
CA GLY A 753 63.81 -0.94 -12.22
C GLY A 753 63.22 0.47 -12.25
N HIS A 754 61.97 0.70 -11.85
CA HIS A 754 61.37 2.04 -11.79
C HIS A 754 61.61 2.72 -10.43
N SER A 755 61.76 4.03 -10.46
CA SER A 755 62.10 4.84 -9.29
C SER A 755 61.28 6.12 -9.27
N PHE A 756 60.74 6.48 -8.12
CA PHE A 756 59.77 7.57 -7.94
C PHE A 756 60.11 8.43 -6.71
N HIS A 757 59.73 9.70 -6.72
CA HIS A 757 59.66 10.49 -5.48
C HIS A 757 58.54 9.94 -4.60
N GLN A 758 58.69 9.98 -3.27
CA GLN A 758 57.64 9.51 -2.37
C GLN A 758 56.30 10.20 -2.63
N HIS A 759 56.29 11.52 -2.81
CA HIS A 759 55.05 12.26 -3.10
C HIS A 759 54.44 11.93 -4.46
N CYS A 760 55.28 11.70 -5.49
CA CYS A 760 54.80 11.25 -6.80
C CYS A 760 54.28 9.82 -6.78
N PHE A 761 54.75 8.98 -5.85
CA PHE A 761 54.22 7.64 -5.66
C PHE A 761 52.85 7.71 -4.97
N GLU A 762 52.75 8.34 -3.79
CA GLU A 762 51.50 8.48 -3.02
C GLU A 762 50.34 9.10 -3.82
N SER A 763 50.64 9.99 -4.77
CA SER A 763 49.63 10.63 -5.59
C SER A 763 49.08 9.75 -6.73
N TYR A 764 49.83 8.73 -7.17
CA TYR A 764 49.52 7.94 -8.37
C TYR A 764 49.40 6.42 -8.11
N SER A 765 49.77 5.93 -6.92
CA SER A 765 49.62 4.53 -6.52
C SER A 765 48.36 4.33 -5.68
N GLU A 766 47.51 3.38 -6.08
CA GLU A 766 46.36 2.92 -5.26
C GLU A 766 46.78 1.97 -4.12
N SER A 767 48.00 1.41 -4.18
CA SER A 767 48.56 0.51 -3.17
C SER A 767 50.08 0.65 -3.01
N ASP A 768 50.59 0.44 -1.80
CA ASP A 768 52.00 0.64 -1.44
C ASP A 768 52.95 -0.41 -2.05
N SER A 769 52.42 -1.51 -2.58
CA SER A 769 53.20 -2.66 -3.06
C SER A 769 53.33 -2.76 -4.58
N GLU A 770 52.69 -1.87 -5.35
CA GLU A 770 52.60 -2.00 -6.81
C GLU A 770 53.29 -0.84 -7.53
N CYS A 771 54.09 -1.17 -8.55
CA CYS A 771 54.72 -0.17 -9.40
C CYS A 771 53.69 0.43 -10.38
N PRO A 772 53.40 1.75 -10.35
CA PRO A 772 52.35 2.38 -11.17
C PRO A 772 52.56 2.16 -12.68
N THR A 773 53.81 2.07 -13.14
CA THR A 773 54.13 1.89 -14.56
C THR A 773 53.90 0.47 -15.08
N CYS A 774 54.07 -0.56 -14.23
CA CYS A 774 53.93 -1.97 -14.64
C CYS A 774 52.53 -2.53 -14.36
N MET A 775 51.75 -1.85 -13.51
CA MET A 775 50.41 -2.26 -13.11
C MET A 775 49.46 -2.55 -14.29
N PRO A 776 49.40 -1.74 -15.38
CA PRO A 776 48.42 -1.96 -16.44
C PRO A 776 48.63 -3.26 -17.21
N GLU A 777 49.88 -3.67 -17.43
CA GLU A 777 50.21 -4.92 -18.14
C GLU A 777 50.04 -6.13 -17.23
N ASN A 778 50.49 -6.06 -15.97
CA ASN A 778 50.27 -7.11 -15.00
C ASN A 778 48.78 -7.36 -14.74
N ARG A 779 47.96 -6.29 -14.72
CA ARG A 779 46.50 -6.41 -14.58
C ARG A 779 45.87 -7.14 -15.76
N LYS A 780 46.29 -6.84 -17.00
CA LYS A 780 45.82 -7.60 -18.18
C LYS A 780 46.13 -9.09 -18.09
N VAL A 781 47.34 -9.45 -17.64
CA VAL A 781 47.73 -10.85 -17.47
C VAL A 781 46.92 -11.51 -16.35
N MET A 782 46.74 -10.83 -15.21
CA MET A 782 45.94 -11.36 -14.09
C MET A 782 44.45 -11.47 -14.44
N ASP A 783 43.91 -10.57 -15.26
CA ASP A 783 42.53 -10.64 -15.76
C ASP A 783 42.37 -11.77 -16.78
N MET A 784 43.39 -12.02 -17.62
CA MET A 784 43.41 -13.20 -18.50
C MET A 784 43.48 -14.50 -17.69
N ILE A 785 44.29 -14.57 -16.63
CA ILE A 785 44.35 -15.73 -15.73
C ILE A 785 43.02 -15.92 -15.03
N ARG A 786 42.42 -14.86 -14.46
CA ARG A 786 41.09 -14.94 -13.83
C ARG A 786 40.00 -15.37 -14.82
N ALA A 787 40.02 -14.86 -16.04
CA ALA A 787 39.08 -15.28 -17.08
C ALA A 787 39.31 -16.74 -17.48
N GLN A 788 40.56 -17.23 -17.48
CA GLN A 788 40.88 -18.63 -17.71
C GLN A 788 40.52 -19.53 -16.54
N GLU A 789 40.67 -19.08 -15.29
CA GLU A 789 40.23 -19.80 -14.10
C GLU A 789 38.71 -19.89 -14.03
N GLN A 790 37.98 -18.79 -14.32
CA GLN A 790 36.52 -18.83 -14.46
C GLN A 790 36.10 -19.80 -15.58
N LYS A 791 36.83 -19.82 -16.70
CA LYS A 791 36.59 -20.80 -17.77
C LYS A 791 36.99 -22.22 -17.37
N ARG A 792 38.01 -22.42 -16.54
CA ARG A 792 38.40 -23.72 -15.98
C ARG A 792 37.34 -24.22 -15.03
N ASP A 793 36.81 -23.38 -14.15
CA ASP A 793 35.74 -23.75 -13.23
C ASP A 793 34.45 -24.09 -14.00
N LEU A 794 34.16 -23.37 -15.09
CA LEU A 794 33.11 -23.72 -16.05
C LEU A 794 33.41 -25.02 -16.82
N HIS A 795 34.68 -25.28 -17.18
CA HIS A 795 35.10 -26.50 -17.87
C HIS A 795 35.14 -27.72 -16.95
N ASP A 796 35.46 -27.56 -15.67
CA ASP A 796 35.42 -28.58 -14.62
C ASP A 796 33.96 -28.92 -14.27
N GLN A 797 33.08 -27.92 -14.21
CA GLN A 797 31.62 -28.14 -14.19
C GLN A 797 31.14 -28.89 -15.44
N PHE A 798 31.68 -28.57 -16.62
CA PHE A 798 31.36 -29.26 -17.87
C PHE A 798 31.98 -30.67 -17.97
N GLN A 799 33.10 -30.96 -17.31
CA GLN A 799 33.70 -32.31 -17.23
C GLN A 799 33.11 -33.17 -16.10
N HIS A 800 32.48 -32.56 -15.10
CA HIS A 800 31.73 -33.27 -14.06
C HIS A 800 30.33 -33.70 -14.52
N GLN A 801 29.78 -33.10 -15.58
CA GLN A 801 28.50 -33.53 -16.16
C GLN A 801 28.55 -34.88 -16.93
N PRO A 802 29.61 -35.26 -17.68
CA PRO A 802 29.69 -36.56 -18.36
C PRO A 802 30.18 -37.70 -17.46
N ARG A 803 30.92 -37.40 -16.38
CA ARG A 803 31.47 -38.43 -15.48
C ARG A 803 30.39 -39.11 -14.63
N ASN A 804 29.28 -38.42 -14.34
CA ASN A 804 28.12 -38.99 -13.66
C ASN A 804 27.14 -39.77 -14.56
N LYS A 805 27.46 -39.95 -15.87
CA LYS A 805 26.71 -40.85 -16.77
C LYS A 805 27.44 -42.17 -17.09
N ARG A 806 28.59 -42.46 -16.48
CA ARG A 806 29.35 -43.70 -16.72
C ARG A 806 29.81 -44.41 -15.44
N THR A 807 28.89 -44.78 -14.57
CA THR A 807 29.11 -45.83 -13.54
C THR A 807 27.79 -46.50 -13.15
N SER A 808 27.19 -47.20 -14.10
CA SER A 808 26.14 -48.19 -13.83
C SER A 808 26.47 -49.52 -14.50
N CYS A 809 27.62 -50.10 -14.17
CA CYS A 809 27.89 -51.54 -14.36
C CYS A 809 29.21 -51.95 -13.69
N GLN A 810 29.16 -52.55 -12.50
CA GLN A 810 29.81 -53.84 -12.17
C GLN A 810 29.70 -54.19 -10.67
N ARG A 811 29.69 -55.49 -10.40
CA ARG A 811 29.34 -56.21 -9.16
C ARG A 811 30.46 -56.27 -8.11
N ARG A 812 30.05 -56.39 -6.82
CA ARG A 812 30.61 -57.10 -5.62
C ARG A 812 32.11 -56.90 -5.29
N VAL A 813 32.56 -56.70 -4.04
CA VAL A 813 32.65 -57.61 -2.86
C VAL A 813 33.15 -56.76 -1.65
N PRO A 814 32.84 -57.08 -0.37
CA PRO A 814 33.27 -56.30 0.81
C PRO A 814 34.59 -56.78 1.43
N GLY A 815 35.33 -55.86 2.09
CA GLY A 815 36.55 -56.11 2.89
C GLY A 815 36.67 -55.14 4.08
N PRO A 816 37.46 -55.46 5.12
CA PRO A 816 37.11 -55.34 6.54
C PRO A 816 37.71 -54.12 7.29
N PRO A 817 37.38 -53.92 8.59
CA PRO A 817 37.62 -52.68 9.33
C PRO A 817 38.96 -52.65 10.09
N ALA A 818 39.48 -51.44 10.35
CA ALA A 818 40.56 -51.16 11.29
C ALA A 818 40.19 -49.88 12.06
N SER A 819 39.70 -49.99 13.30
CA SER A 819 40.44 -49.99 14.57
C SER A 819 40.77 -48.57 15.07
N ALA A 820 40.20 -48.26 16.23
CA ALA A 820 40.23 -47.01 16.98
C ALA A 820 41.63 -46.49 17.37
N PRO A 821 41.77 -45.19 17.70
CA PRO A 821 42.91 -44.67 18.46
C PRO A 821 42.63 -44.66 19.99
N PRO A 822 43.69 -44.63 20.83
CA PRO A 822 43.61 -44.79 22.28
C PRO A 822 43.40 -43.45 23.03
N PRO A 823 43.11 -43.49 24.35
CA PRO A 823 42.81 -42.31 25.14
C PRO A 823 43.98 -41.83 26.02
N GLY A 824 43.96 -40.54 26.35
CA GLY A 824 44.23 -40.07 27.72
C GLY A 824 45.59 -39.44 28.02
N ARG A 825 45.53 -38.21 28.57
CA ARG A 825 46.39 -37.53 29.59
C ARG A 825 46.29 -36.01 29.31
N GLY A 826 46.02 -35.09 30.23
CA GLY A 826 45.97 -35.09 31.68
C GLY A 826 46.61 -33.79 32.20
N GLY A 827 45.82 -32.92 32.85
CA GLY A 827 46.27 -32.06 33.96
C GLY A 827 46.90 -30.68 33.69
N GLY A 828 46.40 -29.68 34.43
CA GLY A 828 47.04 -28.38 34.74
C GLY A 828 46.29 -27.19 34.12
N GLY A 829 45.59 -26.29 34.84
CA GLY A 829 45.83 -25.77 36.18
C GLY A 829 46.51 -24.41 36.07
N GLY A 830 45.73 -23.32 36.07
CA GLY A 830 46.24 -21.94 36.06
C GLY A 830 45.09 -20.95 36.25
N GLY A 831 44.90 -20.51 37.48
CA GLY A 831 43.87 -19.54 37.87
C GLY A 831 44.36 -18.08 37.87
N GLY A 832 43.39 -17.19 38.02
CA GLY A 832 43.51 -15.74 38.21
C GLY A 832 42.49 -15.03 37.32
N GLY A 833 41.52 -14.25 37.79
CA GLY A 833 41.18 -13.78 39.12
C GLY A 833 40.23 -12.59 38.92
N HIS A 834 39.13 -12.59 39.68
CA HIS A 834 38.21 -11.48 39.96
C HIS A 834 37.29 -10.91 38.87
N GLY A 835 36.00 -11.04 39.17
CA GLY A 835 34.91 -10.29 38.57
C GLY A 835 33.52 -10.84 38.94
N GLU A 836 33.28 -11.13 40.23
CA GLU A 836 31.90 -11.29 40.73
C GLU A 836 31.19 -9.94 40.58
N ASN A 837 30.37 -9.83 39.53
CA ASN A 837 29.23 -8.93 39.50
C ASN A 837 28.01 -9.80 39.17
N GLY A 838 27.12 -9.93 40.15
CA GLY A 838 25.81 -10.53 39.94
C GLY A 838 25.08 -9.76 38.84
N VAL A 839 24.83 -10.43 37.71
CA VAL A 839 24.07 -9.87 36.61
C VAL A 839 22.59 -10.11 36.91
N GLY A 840 21.87 -9.06 37.30
CA GLY A 840 20.41 -9.05 37.20
C GLY A 840 20.02 -9.36 35.76
N GLY A 841 19.22 -10.41 35.56
CA GLY A 841 18.83 -10.90 34.24
C GLY A 841 18.23 -9.78 33.39
N ARG A 842 18.84 -9.50 32.24
CA ARG A 842 18.34 -8.53 31.26
C ARG A 842 17.02 -9.06 30.69
N ALA A 843 15.96 -8.26 30.76
CA ALA A 843 14.68 -8.59 30.15
C ALA A 843 14.79 -8.59 28.61
N VAL A 844 14.22 -9.62 27.96
CA VAL A 844 14.10 -9.72 26.51
C VAL A 844 12.89 -8.90 26.06
N ARG A 845 13.11 -7.91 25.19
CA ARG A 845 12.05 -7.00 24.75
C ARG A 845 11.47 -7.46 23.42
N VAL A 846 10.16 -7.63 23.39
CA VAL A 846 9.40 -8.14 22.24
C VAL A 846 8.56 -7.02 21.64
N GLY A 847 8.90 -6.59 20.43
CA GLY A 847 8.16 -5.59 19.70
C GLY A 847 6.88 -6.15 19.08
N THR A 848 5.80 -5.38 19.16
CA THR A 848 4.52 -5.73 18.52
C THR A 848 3.72 -4.51 18.11
N ARG A 849 2.77 -4.71 17.18
CA ARG A 849 1.80 -3.68 16.79
C ARG A 849 0.66 -3.59 17.81
N ARG A 850 0.01 -2.43 17.87
CA ARG A 850 -1.21 -2.23 18.69
C ARG A 850 -2.45 -2.98 18.15
N SER A 851 -2.38 -3.57 16.96
CA SER A 851 -3.46 -4.40 16.40
C SER A 851 -3.75 -5.62 17.28
N GLN A 852 -5.03 -5.89 17.57
CA GLN A 852 -5.46 -7.01 18.41
C GLN A 852 -4.90 -8.35 17.93
N LEU A 853 -4.94 -8.62 16.62
CA LEU A 853 -4.41 -9.86 16.06
C LEU A 853 -2.88 -9.95 16.21
N ALA A 854 -2.16 -8.83 16.04
CA ALA A 854 -0.70 -8.82 16.22
C ALA A 854 -0.30 -9.05 17.68
N ARG A 855 -1.07 -8.48 18.61
CA ARG A 855 -0.90 -8.73 20.05
C ARG A 855 -1.07 -10.21 20.39
N ILE A 856 -2.18 -10.83 19.95
CA ILE A 856 -2.43 -12.27 20.17
C ILE A 856 -1.31 -13.15 19.58
N GLN A 857 -0.81 -12.81 18.38
CA GLN A 857 0.30 -13.53 17.76
C GLN A 857 1.58 -13.40 18.57
N THR A 858 1.85 -12.22 19.11
CA THR A 858 3.01 -11.95 19.95
C THR A 858 2.90 -12.68 21.29
N ASP A 859 1.74 -12.60 21.93
CA ASP A 859 1.47 -13.26 23.20
C ASP A 859 1.67 -14.78 23.05
N SER A 860 1.18 -15.38 21.97
CA SER A 860 1.37 -16.81 21.67
C SER A 860 2.86 -17.19 21.50
N VAL A 861 3.66 -16.35 20.84
CA VAL A 861 5.11 -16.60 20.71
C VAL A 861 5.84 -16.42 22.04
N VAL A 862 5.46 -15.40 22.82
CA VAL A 862 6.03 -15.16 24.16
C VAL A 862 5.68 -16.29 25.11
N GLU A 863 4.47 -16.86 25.04
CA GLU A 863 4.08 -18.05 25.80
C GLU A 863 4.97 -19.24 25.46
N MET A 864 5.18 -19.53 24.16
CA MET A 864 6.11 -20.60 23.74
C MET A 864 7.54 -20.36 24.24
N LEU A 865 8.02 -19.11 24.23
CA LEU A 865 9.35 -18.77 24.75
C LEU A 865 9.44 -18.89 26.27
N ARG A 866 8.38 -18.54 27.01
CA ARG A 866 8.33 -18.70 28.47
C ARG A 866 8.31 -20.17 28.90
N GLU A 867 7.65 -21.02 28.12
CA GLU A 867 7.67 -22.47 28.35
C GLU A 867 9.07 -23.06 28.15
N LEU A 868 9.82 -22.59 27.15
CA LEU A 868 11.18 -23.04 26.86
C LEU A 868 12.23 -22.41 27.79
N TYR A 869 12.00 -21.18 28.23
CA TYR A 869 12.93 -20.38 29.04
C TYR A 869 12.22 -19.72 30.23
N PRO A 870 11.91 -20.47 31.31
CA PRO A 870 11.14 -19.96 32.45
C PRO A 870 11.87 -18.88 33.26
N ASP A 871 13.21 -18.90 33.26
CA ASP A 871 14.04 -18.00 34.04
C ASP A 871 14.26 -16.63 33.35
N LEU A 872 13.83 -16.47 32.10
CA LEU A 872 13.98 -15.25 31.31
C LEU A 872 12.71 -14.39 31.40
N HIS A 873 12.90 -13.10 31.69
CA HIS A 873 11.79 -12.14 31.71
C HIS A 873 11.55 -11.57 30.30
N PHE A 874 10.31 -11.66 29.80
CA PHE A 874 9.89 -11.13 28.49
C PHE A 874 8.98 -9.91 28.65
N GLU A 875 9.42 -8.77 28.10
CA GLU A 875 8.69 -7.50 28.10
C GLU A 875 8.08 -7.21 26.72
N ILE A 876 6.78 -6.92 26.63
CA ILE A 876 6.11 -6.68 25.34
C ILE A 876 5.93 -5.17 25.09
N VAL A 877 6.64 -4.64 24.09
CA VAL A 877 6.63 -3.23 23.70
C VAL A 877 5.65 -3.01 22.53
N ALA A 878 4.52 -2.36 22.79
CA ALA A 878 3.49 -2.08 21.78
C ALA A 878 3.73 -0.76 21.06
N MET A 879 3.92 -0.82 19.75
CA MET A 879 4.20 0.33 18.88
C MET A 879 3.07 0.54 17.86
N SER A 880 2.89 1.78 17.41
CA SER A 880 1.90 2.14 16.37
C SER A 880 2.61 2.36 15.05
N THR A 881 2.26 1.57 14.03
CA THR A 881 2.82 1.70 12.67
C THR A 881 1.95 2.61 11.80
N THR A 882 2.51 3.10 10.70
CA THR A 882 1.78 3.96 9.74
C THR A 882 0.51 3.30 9.20
N GLY A 883 0.55 1.98 8.98
CA GLY A 883 -0.62 1.22 8.53
C GLY A 883 -1.72 1.01 9.58
N ASP A 884 -1.45 1.24 10.88
CA ASP A 884 -2.50 1.28 11.91
C ASP A 884 -3.21 2.65 11.98
N LYS A 885 -2.56 3.71 11.48
CA LYS A 885 -3.10 5.08 11.45
C LYS A 885 -3.93 5.37 10.19
N ILE A 886 -3.62 4.70 9.08
CA ILE A 886 -4.29 4.91 7.78
C ILE A 886 -5.26 3.75 7.51
N LEU A 887 -6.52 3.89 7.93
CA LEU A 887 -7.56 2.89 7.72
C LEU A 887 -8.39 3.12 6.44
N ASP A 888 -8.36 4.33 5.87
CA ASP A 888 -9.32 4.81 4.88
C ASP A 888 -8.79 4.87 3.42
N THR A 889 -7.49 4.66 3.19
CA THR A 889 -6.85 4.69 1.85
C THR A 889 -6.49 3.30 1.36
N ALA A 890 -6.60 3.03 0.04
CA ALA A 890 -6.21 1.74 -0.53
C ALA A 890 -4.68 1.53 -0.42
N LEU A 891 -4.25 0.41 0.17
CA LEU A 891 -2.84 0.09 0.38
C LEU A 891 -2.02 0.05 -0.92
N SER A 892 -2.65 -0.25 -2.07
CA SER A 892 -2.03 -0.20 -3.39
C SER A 892 -1.61 1.21 -3.82
N LYS A 893 -2.27 2.26 -3.32
CA LYS A 893 -2.01 3.66 -3.72
C LYS A 893 -0.89 4.34 -2.94
N ILE A 894 -0.38 3.72 -1.87
CA ILE A 894 0.59 4.34 -0.95
C ILE A 894 2.05 3.98 -1.32
N GLY A 895 2.28 3.07 -2.28
CA GLY A 895 3.59 2.87 -2.92
C GLY A 895 4.73 2.31 -2.05
N GLU A 896 4.57 2.22 -0.73
CA GLU A 896 5.63 1.75 0.17
C GLU A 896 5.54 0.23 0.42
N LYS A 897 6.58 -0.50 -0.01
CA LYS A 897 6.72 -1.96 0.13
C LYS A 897 6.83 -2.47 1.59
N SER A 898 6.89 -1.58 2.59
CA SER A 898 7.19 -1.89 3.99
C SER A 898 6.30 -1.14 5.01
N LEU A 899 5.02 -0.95 4.68
CA LEU A 899 4.08 -0.08 5.43
C LEU A 899 3.76 -0.54 6.87
N PHE A 900 4.09 -1.79 7.23
CA PHE A 900 3.81 -2.38 8.55
C PHE A 900 5.06 -2.87 9.31
N THR A 901 6.23 -2.90 8.69
CA THR A 901 7.47 -3.47 9.27
C THR A 901 8.49 -2.38 9.60
N LYS A 902 8.52 -1.28 8.85
CA LYS A 902 9.55 -0.23 8.97
C LYS A 902 9.75 0.33 10.37
N GLU A 903 8.67 0.65 11.11
CA GLU A 903 8.82 1.19 12.46
C GLU A 903 9.32 0.14 13.47
N LEU A 904 9.01 -1.14 13.24
CA LEU A 904 9.46 -2.25 14.09
C LEU A 904 10.92 -2.61 13.77
N GLU A 905 11.31 -2.59 12.49
CA GLU A 905 12.69 -2.74 12.02
C GLU A 905 13.59 -1.62 12.58
N ASN A 906 13.11 -0.35 12.58
CA ASN A 906 13.82 0.76 13.23
C ASN A 906 14.02 0.55 14.74
N ALA A 907 13.02 -0.03 15.41
CA ALA A 907 13.11 -0.35 16.84
C ALA A 907 14.11 -1.49 17.11
N LEU A 908 14.17 -2.49 16.23
CA LEU A 908 15.19 -3.54 16.26
C LEU A 908 16.60 -2.96 16.03
N GLU A 909 16.76 -2.05 15.06
CA GLU A 909 18.03 -1.40 14.74
C GLU A 909 18.57 -0.56 15.91
N ARG A 910 17.68 0.19 16.58
CA ARG A 910 18.00 1.03 17.74
C ARG A 910 18.19 0.26 19.03
N ASN A 911 18.04 -1.07 19.01
CA ASN A 911 17.98 -1.90 20.21
C ASN A 911 16.90 -1.41 21.20
N GLU A 912 15.78 -0.87 20.73
CA GLU A 912 14.60 -0.58 21.56
C GLU A 912 13.84 -1.88 21.89
N VAL A 913 13.81 -2.81 20.93
CA VAL A 913 13.29 -4.18 21.07
C VAL A 913 14.34 -5.18 20.58
N ASP A 914 14.24 -6.43 21.00
CA ASP A 914 15.20 -7.50 20.69
C ASP A 914 14.67 -8.48 19.63
N LEU A 915 13.37 -8.72 19.60
CA LEU A 915 12.70 -9.52 18.59
C LEU A 915 11.30 -8.97 18.27
N VAL A 916 10.78 -9.24 17.07
CA VAL A 916 9.46 -8.80 16.62
C VAL A 916 8.69 -9.97 16.01
N VAL A 917 7.40 -10.08 16.30
CA VAL A 917 6.54 -11.16 15.79
C VAL A 917 5.67 -10.68 14.64
N HIS A 918 5.70 -11.42 13.53
CA HIS A 918 4.95 -11.15 12.32
C HIS A 918 4.17 -12.37 11.84
N SER A 919 3.09 -12.13 11.09
CA SER A 919 2.60 -13.14 10.16
C SER A 919 3.57 -13.24 8.99
N LEU A 920 4.09 -14.43 8.67
CA LEU A 920 5.17 -14.59 7.71
C LEU A 920 4.83 -14.06 6.30
N LYS A 921 3.56 -14.16 5.90
CA LYS A 921 3.05 -13.62 4.63
C LYS A 921 3.13 -12.10 4.50
N ASP A 922 3.25 -11.38 5.62
CA ASP A 922 3.33 -9.92 5.65
C ASP A 922 4.79 -9.43 5.59
N LEU A 923 5.77 -10.35 5.69
CA LEU A 923 7.18 -10.07 5.51
C LEU A 923 7.60 -10.21 4.04
N PRO A 924 8.36 -9.26 3.48
CA PRO A 924 8.88 -9.37 2.12
C PRO A 924 9.84 -10.57 2.00
N THR A 925 10.02 -11.08 0.78
CA THR A 925 10.94 -12.20 0.49
C THR A 925 12.41 -11.83 0.64
N SER A 926 12.74 -10.54 0.53
CA SER A 926 14.06 -9.97 0.82
C SER A 926 13.90 -8.97 1.97
N LEU A 927 14.56 -9.24 3.10
CA LEU A 927 14.59 -8.32 4.25
C LEU A 927 15.69 -7.26 4.07
N PRO A 928 15.60 -6.10 4.75
CA PRO A 928 16.67 -5.11 4.73
C PRO A 928 17.97 -5.67 5.34
N PRO A 929 19.15 -5.16 4.93
CA PRO A 929 20.42 -5.60 5.49
C PRO A 929 20.46 -5.41 7.01
N GLY A 930 20.92 -6.44 7.73
CA GLY A 930 21.01 -6.41 9.20
C GLY A 930 19.85 -7.08 9.93
N PHE A 931 18.78 -7.50 9.24
CA PHE A 931 17.66 -8.25 9.80
C PHE A 931 17.56 -9.66 9.20
N THR A 932 17.02 -10.59 9.99
CA THR A 932 16.71 -11.95 9.54
C THR A 932 15.50 -12.50 10.28
N ILE A 933 14.83 -13.48 9.66
CA ILE A 933 13.80 -14.29 10.32
C ILE A 933 14.54 -15.36 11.12
N GLY A 934 14.64 -15.14 12.43
CA GLY A 934 15.33 -16.03 13.36
C GLY A 934 14.50 -17.26 13.74
N ALA A 935 13.18 -17.20 13.60
CA ALA A 935 12.30 -18.35 13.83
C ALA A 935 11.09 -18.38 12.89
N VAL A 936 10.71 -19.57 12.43
CA VAL A 936 9.42 -19.83 11.78
C VAL A 936 8.66 -20.86 12.61
N CYS A 937 7.62 -20.39 13.29
CA CYS A 937 6.82 -21.24 14.18
C CYS A 937 5.95 -22.22 13.39
N LYS A 938 5.51 -23.28 14.08
CA LYS A 938 4.59 -24.28 13.52
C LYS A 938 3.39 -23.66 12.82
N ARG A 939 3.14 -24.08 11.58
CA ARG A 939 2.08 -23.52 10.73
C ARG A 939 0.70 -23.87 11.26
N GLU A 940 -0.15 -22.86 11.40
CA GLU A 940 -1.59 -23.08 11.50
C GLU A 940 -2.22 -23.37 10.12
N ASN A 941 -3.53 -23.64 10.09
CA ASN A 941 -4.25 -23.92 8.85
C ASN A 941 -3.99 -22.82 7.79
N PRO A 942 -3.31 -23.14 6.67
CA PRO A 942 -2.91 -22.15 5.67
C PRO A 942 -4.05 -21.76 4.73
N LEU A 943 -5.18 -22.49 4.74
CA LEU A 943 -6.28 -22.29 3.81
C LEU A 943 -6.98 -20.94 4.00
N ASP A 944 -7.63 -20.49 2.93
CA ASP A 944 -8.58 -19.40 3.00
C ASP A 944 -9.96 -19.93 3.44
N ALA A 945 -10.71 -19.10 4.14
CA ALA A 945 -12.00 -19.42 4.73
C ALA A 945 -13.07 -18.41 4.30
N VAL A 946 -14.29 -18.90 4.12
CA VAL A 946 -15.48 -18.11 3.82
C VAL A 946 -16.28 -17.91 5.09
N VAL A 947 -16.63 -16.66 5.39
CA VAL A 947 -17.61 -16.32 6.42
C VAL A 947 -18.85 -15.78 5.71
N PHE A 948 -19.98 -16.46 5.89
CA PHE A 948 -21.23 -16.07 5.27
C PHE A 948 -21.99 -15.05 6.10
N HIS A 949 -22.75 -14.19 5.42
CA HIS A 949 -23.75 -13.34 6.05
C HIS A 949 -24.72 -14.23 6.86
N PRO A 950 -25.24 -13.80 8.02
CA PRO A 950 -26.17 -14.60 8.84
C PRO A 950 -27.32 -15.24 8.06
N LYS A 951 -27.85 -14.54 7.04
CA LYS A 951 -28.90 -15.02 6.11
C LYS A 951 -28.51 -16.24 5.25
N ASN A 952 -27.21 -16.47 5.04
CA ASN A 952 -26.67 -17.52 4.19
C ASN A 952 -25.91 -18.60 4.99
N ARG A 953 -26.15 -18.70 6.31
CA ARG A 953 -25.55 -19.75 7.15
C ARG A 953 -25.87 -21.14 6.59
N GLY A 954 -24.87 -22.02 6.59
CA GLY A 954 -24.99 -23.40 6.10
C GLY A 954 -24.91 -23.57 4.58
N LYS A 955 -24.75 -22.49 3.81
CA LYS A 955 -24.48 -22.56 2.37
C LYS A 955 -22.98 -22.62 2.08
N THR A 956 -22.64 -23.04 0.87
CA THR A 956 -21.31 -22.94 0.27
C THR A 956 -21.30 -21.86 -0.82
N LEU A 957 -20.12 -21.45 -1.30
CA LEU A 957 -20.02 -20.48 -2.40
C LEU A 957 -20.77 -20.94 -3.66
N SER A 958 -20.74 -22.24 -3.97
CA SER A 958 -21.46 -22.83 -5.11
C SER A 958 -22.98 -22.75 -4.99
N LEU A 959 -23.52 -22.68 -3.77
CA LEU A 959 -24.96 -22.62 -3.49
C LEU A 959 -25.48 -21.20 -3.26
N LEU A 960 -24.61 -20.18 -3.42
CA LEU A 960 -25.05 -18.79 -3.34
C LEU A 960 -25.81 -18.39 -4.61
N PRO A 961 -26.83 -17.51 -4.49
CA PRO A 961 -27.51 -16.95 -5.65
C PRO A 961 -26.53 -16.24 -6.61
N GLU A 962 -26.84 -16.28 -7.91
CA GLU A 962 -26.09 -15.52 -8.91
C GLU A 962 -26.02 -14.03 -8.55
N LYS A 963 -24.89 -13.40 -8.88
CA LYS A 963 -24.57 -12.00 -8.55
C LYS A 963 -24.49 -11.71 -7.04
N SER A 964 -24.42 -12.74 -6.19
CA SER A 964 -24.10 -12.54 -4.77
C SER A 964 -22.74 -11.88 -4.62
N VAL A 965 -22.69 -10.84 -3.77
CA VAL A 965 -21.48 -10.03 -3.57
C VAL A 965 -20.59 -10.67 -2.50
N ILE A 966 -19.34 -10.96 -2.88
CA ILE A 966 -18.31 -11.56 -2.02
C ILE A 966 -17.24 -10.51 -1.71
N GLY A 967 -17.03 -10.24 -0.42
CA GLY A 967 -16.08 -9.25 0.05
C GLY A 967 -14.65 -9.79 0.17
N THR A 968 -13.72 -9.29 -0.65
CA THR A 968 -12.28 -9.54 -0.50
C THR A 968 -11.48 -8.42 -1.17
N SER A 969 -10.42 -7.98 -0.49
CA SER A 969 -9.44 -7.02 -1.04
C SER A 969 -8.10 -7.63 -1.40
N SER A 970 -8.02 -8.97 -1.45
CA SER A 970 -6.85 -9.68 -1.95
C SER A 970 -7.04 -9.97 -3.44
N LEU A 971 -6.15 -9.44 -4.28
CA LEU A 971 -6.14 -9.71 -5.73
C LEU A 971 -6.00 -11.20 -6.02
N ARG A 972 -5.13 -11.90 -5.26
CA ARG A 972 -4.96 -13.36 -5.32
C ARG A 972 -6.27 -14.11 -5.14
N ARG A 973 -7.06 -13.76 -4.11
CA ARG A 973 -8.34 -14.41 -3.82
C ARG A 973 -9.37 -14.07 -4.89
N ALA A 974 -9.47 -12.79 -5.26
CA ALA A 974 -10.42 -12.33 -6.25
C ALA A 974 -10.21 -13.00 -7.61
N ALA A 975 -8.97 -13.06 -8.12
CA ALA A 975 -8.65 -13.69 -9.40
C ALA A 975 -9.01 -15.18 -9.43
N GLN A 976 -8.60 -15.95 -8.41
CA GLN A 976 -8.89 -17.38 -8.33
C GLN A 976 -10.39 -17.67 -8.22
N LEU A 977 -11.08 -16.92 -7.36
CA LEU A 977 -12.50 -17.15 -7.12
C LEU A 977 -13.40 -16.62 -8.24
N LYS A 978 -13.01 -15.57 -8.97
CA LYS A 978 -13.70 -15.14 -10.20
C LYS A 978 -13.61 -16.20 -11.29
N LYS A 979 -12.44 -16.83 -11.45
CA LYS A 979 -12.24 -17.94 -12.39
C LYS A 979 -13.11 -19.14 -12.04
N LYS A 980 -13.17 -19.50 -10.75
CA LYS A 980 -13.90 -20.69 -10.26
C LYS A 980 -15.41 -20.47 -10.16
N PHE A 981 -15.84 -19.26 -9.78
CA PHE A 981 -17.24 -18.89 -9.54
C PHE A 981 -17.61 -17.63 -10.35
N PRO A 982 -17.67 -17.71 -11.69
CA PRO A 982 -17.95 -16.56 -12.56
C PRO A 982 -19.34 -15.95 -12.34
N GLN A 983 -20.26 -16.70 -11.74
CA GLN A 983 -21.60 -16.26 -11.40
C GLN A 983 -21.65 -15.31 -10.17
N LEU A 984 -20.57 -15.21 -9.39
CA LEU A 984 -20.50 -14.38 -8.18
C LEU A 984 -19.78 -13.06 -8.44
N GLU A 985 -20.17 -12.01 -7.73
CA GLU A 985 -19.53 -10.69 -7.84
C GLU A 985 -18.52 -10.49 -6.72
N PHE A 986 -17.30 -10.06 -7.02
CA PHE A 986 -16.26 -9.85 -6.01
C PHE A 986 -15.96 -8.36 -5.86
N ARG A 987 -16.17 -7.84 -4.65
CA ARG A 987 -15.96 -6.43 -4.29
C ARG A 987 -14.98 -6.28 -3.14
N ASP A 988 -14.31 -5.13 -3.10
CA ASP A 988 -13.38 -4.79 -2.03
C ASP A 988 -14.10 -4.60 -0.69
N ILE A 989 -13.48 -5.11 0.38
CA ILE A 989 -13.94 -4.89 1.75
C ILE A 989 -12.77 -4.41 2.63
N ARG A 990 -12.94 -3.20 3.19
CA ARG A 990 -11.92 -2.52 4.00
C ARG A 990 -12.17 -2.65 5.50
N GLY A 991 -11.09 -2.49 6.27
CA GLY A 991 -11.05 -2.57 7.73
C GLY A 991 -10.28 -3.78 8.24
N ASN A 992 -10.05 -3.82 9.56
CA ASN A 992 -9.48 -4.99 10.23
C ASN A 992 -10.51 -6.14 10.34
N LEU A 993 -10.12 -7.28 10.90
CA LEU A 993 -10.99 -8.47 10.99
C LEU A 993 -12.34 -8.15 11.67
N ASN A 994 -12.31 -7.39 12.78
CA ASN A 994 -13.49 -6.99 13.54
C ASN A 994 -14.42 -6.11 12.70
N THR A 995 -13.87 -5.10 12.01
CA THR A 995 -14.67 -4.20 11.16
C THR A 995 -15.29 -4.95 9.98
N ARG A 996 -14.56 -5.90 9.39
CA ARG A 996 -15.07 -6.69 8.25
C ARG A 996 -16.21 -7.62 8.65
N LEU A 997 -16.09 -8.31 9.78
CA LEU A 997 -17.20 -9.11 10.31
C LEU A 997 -18.40 -8.25 10.70
N LYS A 998 -18.17 -7.10 11.34
CA LYS A 998 -19.25 -6.16 11.66
C LYS A 998 -19.98 -5.69 10.41
N LYS A 999 -19.25 -5.33 9.34
CA LYS A 999 -19.85 -4.97 8.04
C LYS A 999 -20.65 -6.13 7.42
N LEU A 1000 -20.15 -7.36 7.52
CA LEU A 1000 -20.85 -8.54 7.05
C LEU A 1000 -22.12 -8.84 7.88
N ASP A 1001 -22.10 -8.59 9.18
CA ASP A 1001 -23.22 -8.92 10.05
C ASP A 1001 -24.30 -7.83 10.08
N GLU A 1002 -23.91 -6.55 9.94
CA GLU A 1002 -24.82 -5.40 10.05
C GLU A 1002 -25.32 -4.87 8.70
N LYS A 1003 -24.54 -5.03 7.63
CA LYS A 1003 -24.89 -4.49 6.30
C LYS A 1003 -25.22 -5.61 5.33
N GLU A 1004 -26.16 -5.34 4.44
CA GLU A 1004 -26.55 -6.27 3.38
C GLU A 1004 -25.66 -6.16 2.12
N ASP A 1005 -24.56 -5.43 2.20
CA ASP A 1005 -23.64 -5.16 1.09
C ASP A 1005 -22.88 -6.43 0.62
N PHE A 1006 -22.73 -7.42 1.50
CA PHE A 1006 -21.95 -8.64 1.24
C PHE A 1006 -22.71 -9.89 1.65
N SER A 1007 -22.81 -10.86 0.73
CA SER A 1007 -23.36 -12.21 1.00
C SER A 1007 -22.39 -13.10 1.76
N ALA A 1008 -21.08 -12.88 1.57
CA ALA A 1008 -20.00 -13.54 2.28
C ALA A 1008 -18.69 -12.73 2.18
N ILE A 1009 -17.71 -13.02 3.01
CA ILE A 1009 -16.34 -12.46 2.90
C ILE A 1009 -15.30 -13.57 2.97
N ILE A 1010 -14.14 -13.33 2.36
CA ILE A 1010 -13.01 -14.28 2.35
C ILE A 1010 -11.89 -13.81 3.27
N LEU A 1011 -11.53 -14.65 4.24
CA LEU A 1011 -10.52 -14.39 5.26
C LEU A 1011 -9.52 -15.55 5.33
N ALA A 1012 -8.44 -15.41 6.10
CA ALA A 1012 -7.52 -16.53 6.36
C ALA A 1012 -8.04 -17.36 7.54
N ALA A 1013 -8.01 -18.69 7.44
CA ALA A 1013 -8.48 -19.57 8.50
C ALA A 1013 -7.71 -19.36 9.82
N ALA A 1014 -6.37 -19.30 9.75
CA ALA A 1014 -5.51 -19.02 10.90
C ALA A 1014 -5.85 -17.68 11.60
N GLY A 1015 -6.20 -16.63 10.83
CA GLY A 1015 -6.56 -15.34 11.42
C GLY A 1015 -7.87 -15.38 12.21
N LEU A 1016 -8.85 -16.15 11.76
CA LEU A 1016 -10.11 -16.38 12.48
C LEU A 1016 -9.89 -17.25 13.71
N LYS A 1017 -9.08 -18.31 13.59
CA LYS A 1017 -8.75 -19.21 14.70
C LYS A 1017 -8.08 -18.48 15.85
N ARG A 1018 -7.05 -17.68 15.57
CA ARG A 1018 -6.34 -16.85 16.58
C ARG A 1018 -7.26 -15.88 17.32
N MET A 1019 -8.28 -15.36 16.65
CA MET A 1019 -9.27 -14.46 17.28
C MET A 1019 -10.35 -15.20 18.07
N GLY A 1020 -10.29 -16.54 18.16
CA GLY A 1020 -11.32 -17.37 18.80
C GLY A 1020 -12.60 -17.48 17.97
N TRP A 1021 -12.53 -17.22 16.66
CA TRP A 1021 -13.68 -17.14 15.75
C TRP A 1021 -13.75 -18.31 14.75
N GLU A 1022 -13.18 -19.45 15.10
CA GLU A 1022 -13.22 -20.66 14.27
C GLU A 1022 -14.68 -21.09 13.95
N ASN A 1023 -15.60 -20.91 14.91
CA ASN A 1023 -17.03 -21.17 14.75
C ASN A 1023 -17.73 -20.28 13.69
N ARG A 1024 -17.09 -19.19 13.24
CA ARG A 1024 -17.62 -18.31 12.18
C ARG A 1024 -17.28 -18.83 10.78
N ILE A 1025 -16.35 -19.78 10.65
CA ILE A 1025 -15.96 -20.35 9.36
C ILE A 1025 -17.14 -21.17 8.83
N GLY A 1026 -17.71 -20.73 7.70
CA GLY A 1026 -18.79 -21.47 7.05
C GLY A 1026 -18.29 -22.46 6.00
N GLN A 1027 -17.17 -22.16 5.34
CA GLN A 1027 -16.53 -23.04 4.38
C GLN A 1027 -15.01 -22.81 4.38
N LEU A 1028 -14.23 -23.89 4.40
CA LEU A 1028 -12.80 -23.86 4.10
C LEU A 1028 -12.60 -24.06 2.60
N LEU A 1029 -11.77 -23.23 1.97
CA LEU A 1029 -11.47 -23.31 0.55
C LEU A 1029 -10.31 -24.28 0.33
N SER A 1030 -10.57 -25.32 -0.47
CA SER A 1030 -9.56 -26.31 -0.82
C SER A 1030 -8.52 -25.73 -1.80
N PRO A 1031 -7.34 -26.36 -1.96
CA PRO A 1031 -6.36 -25.98 -3.00
C PRO A 1031 -6.89 -26.01 -4.44
N GLU A 1032 -8.03 -26.68 -4.68
CA GLU A 1032 -8.73 -26.67 -5.97
C GLU A 1032 -9.60 -25.42 -6.18
N ASP A 1033 -10.07 -24.82 -5.08
CA ASP A 1033 -10.90 -23.62 -5.10
C ASP A 1033 -10.06 -22.34 -4.97
N CYS A 1034 -9.11 -22.33 -4.04
CA CYS A 1034 -8.24 -21.18 -3.79
C CYS A 1034 -6.92 -21.60 -3.13
N LEU A 1035 -5.83 -21.53 -3.88
CA LEU A 1035 -4.47 -21.65 -3.37
C LEU A 1035 -4.15 -20.46 -2.46
N TYR A 1036 -3.44 -20.70 -1.35
CA TYR A 1036 -3.18 -19.71 -0.32
C TYR A 1036 -1.99 -18.79 -0.66
N ALA A 1037 -1.78 -17.76 0.15
CA ALA A 1037 -0.64 -16.85 0.00
C ALA A 1037 0.65 -17.49 0.56
N VAL A 1038 1.80 -17.14 -0.02
CA VAL A 1038 3.12 -17.54 0.48
C VAL A 1038 3.27 -17.20 1.97
N GLY A 1039 3.68 -18.18 2.78
CA GLY A 1039 3.84 -18.03 4.22
C GLY A 1039 2.53 -17.89 5.01
N GLN A 1040 1.35 -18.06 4.39
CA GLN A 1040 0.07 -17.94 5.10
C GLN A 1040 -0.08 -19.00 6.20
N GLY A 1041 -0.49 -18.59 7.40
CA GLY A 1041 -0.67 -19.47 8.56
C GLY A 1041 0.57 -19.60 9.45
N ALA A 1042 1.78 -19.34 8.94
CA ALA A 1042 3.00 -19.32 9.73
C ALA A 1042 3.21 -17.98 10.44
N LEU A 1043 3.79 -18.04 11.64
CA LEU A 1043 4.34 -16.88 12.34
C LEU A 1043 5.85 -16.86 12.17
N ALA A 1044 6.40 -15.66 12.07
CA ALA A 1044 7.82 -15.40 11.90
C ALA A 1044 8.31 -14.49 13.01
N VAL A 1045 9.48 -14.78 13.55
CA VAL A 1045 10.17 -13.93 14.52
C VAL A 1045 11.34 -13.26 13.81
N GLU A 1046 11.24 -11.94 13.63
CA GLU A 1046 12.28 -11.11 13.04
C GLU A 1046 13.22 -10.60 14.12
N VAL A 1047 14.52 -10.68 13.86
CA VAL A 1047 15.60 -10.34 14.78
C VAL A 1047 16.75 -9.68 14.03
N ARG A 1048 17.69 -9.09 14.76
CA ARG A 1048 18.96 -8.60 14.18
C ARG A 1048 19.82 -9.78 13.72
N ALA A 1049 20.31 -9.74 12.48
CA ALA A 1049 21.07 -10.83 11.86
C ALA A 1049 22.43 -11.11 12.55
N LYS A 1050 23.00 -10.12 13.25
CA LYS A 1050 24.27 -10.26 13.97
C LYS A 1050 24.10 -10.62 15.45
N ASP A 1051 22.87 -10.68 15.95
CA ASP A 1051 22.56 -10.93 17.36
C ASP A 1051 22.43 -12.44 17.60
N GLN A 1052 23.58 -13.09 17.81
CA GLN A 1052 23.67 -14.54 17.95
C GLN A 1052 22.99 -15.06 19.22
N GLU A 1053 22.93 -14.26 20.28
CA GLU A 1053 22.26 -14.62 21.54
C GLU A 1053 20.76 -14.81 21.31
N ILE A 1054 20.11 -13.79 20.73
CA ILE A 1054 18.69 -13.84 20.41
C ILE A 1054 18.40 -14.89 19.33
N LEU A 1055 19.24 -14.99 18.29
CA LEU A 1055 19.08 -16.00 17.22
C LEU A 1055 19.07 -17.43 17.77
N ASN A 1056 20.03 -17.76 18.64
CA ASN A 1056 20.11 -19.09 19.24
C ASN A 1056 18.87 -19.35 20.12
N MET A 1057 18.42 -18.36 20.90
CA MET A 1057 17.22 -18.48 21.73
C MET A 1057 15.96 -18.76 20.90
N VAL A 1058 15.69 -17.94 19.88
CA VAL A 1058 14.46 -18.07 19.07
C VAL A 1058 14.50 -19.27 18.14
N SER A 1059 15.68 -19.80 17.80
CA SER A 1059 15.81 -20.98 16.92
C SER A 1059 15.06 -22.21 17.46
N ALA A 1060 14.89 -22.32 18.77
CA ALA A 1060 14.11 -23.38 19.41
C ALA A 1060 12.62 -23.38 19.00
N LEU A 1061 12.10 -22.28 18.46
CA LEU A 1061 10.72 -22.16 17.98
C LEU A 1061 10.55 -22.66 16.53
N HIS A 1062 11.63 -23.01 15.82
CA HIS A 1062 11.52 -23.50 14.44
C HIS A 1062 10.78 -24.83 14.39
N ASP A 1063 9.79 -24.89 13.51
CA ASP A 1063 9.19 -26.15 13.07
C ASP A 1063 9.79 -26.53 11.71
N ALA A 1064 10.59 -27.60 11.67
CA ALA A 1064 11.40 -27.95 10.51
C ALA A 1064 10.57 -28.11 9.22
N ASP A 1065 9.41 -28.77 9.32
CA ASP A 1065 8.50 -28.97 8.19
C ASP A 1065 7.97 -27.63 7.68
N THR A 1066 7.55 -26.74 8.58
CA THR A 1066 7.07 -25.40 8.22
C THR A 1066 8.18 -24.55 7.62
N VAL A 1067 9.39 -24.61 8.15
CA VAL A 1067 10.57 -23.90 7.63
C VAL A 1067 10.80 -24.28 6.17
N LEU A 1068 10.88 -25.58 5.86
CA LEU A 1068 11.13 -26.07 4.51
C LEU A 1068 10.03 -25.68 3.53
N CYS A 1069 8.76 -25.83 3.93
CA CYS A 1069 7.62 -25.38 3.14
C CYS A 1069 7.71 -23.87 2.84
N CYS A 1070 8.02 -23.06 3.86
CA CYS A 1070 8.10 -21.61 3.72
C CYS A 1070 9.31 -21.16 2.89
N ILE A 1071 10.45 -21.84 2.98
CA ILE A 1071 11.63 -21.59 2.14
C ILE A 1071 11.27 -21.80 0.67
N ALA A 1072 10.63 -22.93 0.33
CA ALA A 1072 10.21 -23.23 -1.03
C ALA A 1072 9.21 -22.19 -1.57
N GLU A 1073 8.20 -21.83 -0.78
CA GLU A 1073 7.19 -20.82 -1.16
C GLU A 1073 7.80 -19.43 -1.36
N ARG A 1074 8.72 -19.01 -0.46
CA ARG A 1074 9.38 -17.70 -0.53
C ARG A 1074 10.39 -17.64 -1.67
N ALA A 1075 11.13 -18.72 -1.94
CA ALA A 1075 12.03 -18.84 -3.08
C ALA A 1075 11.27 -18.72 -4.40
N PHE A 1076 10.14 -19.41 -4.50
CA PHE A 1076 9.21 -19.30 -5.62
C PHE A 1076 8.77 -17.85 -5.88
N MET A 1077 8.27 -17.16 -4.85
CA MET A 1077 7.81 -15.76 -4.98
C MET A 1077 8.96 -14.79 -5.27
N LYS A 1078 10.13 -14.99 -4.67
CA LYS A 1078 11.34 -14.18 -4.90
C LYS A 1078 11.80 -14.29 -6.35
N ARG A 1079 11.82 -15.50 -6.91
CA ARG A 1079 12.24 -15.75 -8.30
C ARG A 1079 11.27 -15.19 -9.34
N LEU A 1080 9.97 -15.17 -9.03
CA LEU A 1080 8.95 -14.53 -9.87
C LEU A 1080 8.95 -12.98 -9.79
N GLU A 1081 9.77 -12.39 -8.91
CA GLU A 1081 9.71 -10.96 -8.57
C GLU A 1081 8.29 -10.53 -8.15
N GLY A 1082 7.56 -11.46 -7.52
CA GLY A 1082 6.18 -11.26 -7.07
C GLY A 1082 6.16 -10.55 -5.72
N GLY A 1083 5.60 -9.34 -5.66
CA GLY A 1083 5.29 -8.66 -4.39
C GLY A 1083 3.87 -8.96 -3.90
N CYS A 1084 3.43 -8.32 -2.81
CA CYS A 1084 2.06 -8.42 -2.29
C CYS A 1084 0.98 -7.86 -3.24
N SER A 1085 1.37 -7.13 -4.28
CA SER A 1085 0.51 -6.47 -5.26
C SER A 1085 0.19 -7.30 -6.50
N VAL A 1086 0.64 -8.56 -6.57
CA VAL A 1086 0.34 -9.45 -7.70
C VAL A 1086 -0.36 -10.74 -7.26
N PRO A 1087 -1.25 -11.32 -8.08
CA PRO A 1087 -2.01 -12.52 -7.73
C PRO A 1087 -1.17 -13.81 -7.90
N VAL A 1088 -0.22 -14.01 -6.99
CA VAL A 1088 0.60 -15.24 -6.87
C VAL A 1088 0.07 -16.09 -5.73
N ALA A 1089 -0.05 -17.40 -5.95
CA ALA A 1089 -0.55 -18.35 -4.95
C ALA A 1089 0.26 -19.64 -4.90
N VAL A 1090 0.23 -20.31 -3.76
CA VAL A 1090 0.97 -21.55 -3.52
C VAL A 1090 0.14 -22.57 -2.74
N ASN A 1091 0.55 -23.83 -2.85
CA ASN A 1091 0.19 -24.90 -1.92
C ASN A 1091 1.41 -25.81 -1.73
N THR A 1092 1.70 -26.14 -0.49
CA THR A 1092 2.82 -26.99 -0.09
C THR A 1092 2.34 -28.13 0.78
N VAL A 1093 2.88 -29.31 0.53
CA VAL A 1093 2.60 -30.51 1.30
C VAL A 1093 3.91 -31.24 1.50
N LEU A 1094 4.30 -31.50 2.75
CA LEU A 1094 5.42 -32.37 3.08
C LEU A 1094 4.84 -33.70 3.58
N LYS A 1095 5.10 -34.78 2.85
CA LYS A 1095 4.66 -36.14 3.19
C LYS A 1095 5.72 -37.15 2.79
N ASP A 1096 6.00 -38.11 3.66
CA ASP A 1096 6.91 -39.24 3.38
C ASP A 1096 8.30 -38.80 2.87
N GLY A 1097 8.83 -37.69 3.40
CA GLY A 1097 10.12 -37.12 2.97
C GLY A 1097 10.10 -36.48 1.58
N GLN A 1098 8.93 -36.26 0.99
CA GLN A 1098 8.75 -35.54 -0.26
C GLN A 1098 8.05 -34.20 0.00
N LEU A 1099 8.69 -33.12 -0.46
CA LEU A 1099 8.12 -31.78 -0.45
C LEU A 1099 7.49 -31.50 -1.80
N TYR A 1100 6.18 -31.29 -1.81
CA TYR A 1100 5.40 -30.89 -2.98
C TYR A 1100 5.18 -29.38 -2.93
N LEU A 1101 5.45 -28.70 -4.05
CA LEU A 1101 5.13 -27.29 -4.22
C LEU A 1101 4.28 -27.12 -5.50
N THR A 1102 3.06 -26.64 -5.31
CA THR A 1102 2.21 -26.14 -6.38
C THR A 1102 2.30 -24.62 -6.38
N GLY A 1103 2.78 -24.04 -7.48
CA GLY A 1103 2.82 -22.59 -7.69
C GLY A 1103 1.86 -22.16 -8.78
N ALA A 1104 1.21 -21.00 -8.61
CA ALA A 1104 0.31 -20.46 -9.61
C ALA A 1104 0.37 -18.94 -9.72
N VAL A 1105 0.17 -18.44 -10.95
CA VAL A 1105 0.03 -17.02 -11.27
C VAL A 1105 -1.27 -16.79 -12.06
N TYR A 1106 -1.91 -15.65 -11.85
CA TYR A 1106 -3.20 -15.33 -12.46
C TYR A 1106 -3.19 -13.90 -13.04
N SER A 1107 -4.06 -13.62 -14.01
CA SER A 1107 -4.45 -12.23 -14.33
C SER A 1107 -5.38 -11.67 -13.25
N LEU A 1108 -5.63 -10.35 -13.21
CA LEU A 1108 -6.48 -9.74 -12.18
C LEU A 1108 -7.95 -10.18 -12.22
N ASP A 1109 -8.43 -10.53 -13.41
CA ASP A 1109 -9.77 -11.08 -13.65
C ASP A 1109 -9.81 -12.62 -13.53
N GLY A 1110 -8.65 -13.28 -13.57
CA GLY A 1110 -8.50 -14.73 -13.45
C GLY A 1110 -8.67 -15.51 -14.77
N SER A 1111 -8.87 -14.83 -15.90
CA SER A 1111 -8.98 -15.45 -17.23
C SER A 1111 -7.72 -16.24 -17.57
N ASP A 1112 -6.56 -15.57 -17.55
CA ASP A 1112 -5.25 -16.19 -17.72
C ASP A 1112 -4.75 -16.75 -16.40
N SER A 1113 -4.25 -17.99 -16.45
CA SER A 1113 -3.59 -18.60 -15.30
C SER A 1113 -2.57 -19.65 -15.71
N LEU A 1114 -1.44 -19.69 -15.02
CA LEU A 1114 -0.48 -20.78 -15.12
C LEU A 1114 -0.34 -21.42 -13.75
N LYS A 1115 -0.41 -22.75 -13.68
CA LYS A 1115 -0.33 -23.53 -12.45
C LYS A 1115 0.51 -24.77 -12.70
N GLU A 1116 1.56 -24.94 -11.92
CA GLU A 1116 2.48 -26.08 -12.03
C GLU A 1116 2.74 -26.68 -10.65
N THR A 1117 3.04 -27.97 -10.62
CA THR A 1117 3.42 -28.69 -9.39
C THR A 1117 4.71 -29.45 -9.62
N MET A 1118 5.66 -29.31 -8.70
CA MET A 1118 6.87 -30.12 -8.66
C MET A 1118 7.06 -30.69 -7.25
N GLN A 1119 7.95 -31.66 -7.14
CA GLN A 1119 8.31 -32.28 -5.87
C GLN A 1119 9.81 -32.47 -5.77
N THR A 1120 10.34 -32.48 -4.55
CA THR A 1120 11.72 -32.86 -4.28
C THR A 1120 11.80 -33.72 -3.02
N SER A 1121 12.83 -34.56 -2.94
CA SER A 1121 13.11 -35.36 -1.76
C SER A 1121 13.87 -34.53 -0.75
N VAL A 1122 13.38 -34.48 0.48
CA VAL A 1122 14.01 -33.76 1.59
C VAL A 1122 14.38 -34.78 2.66
N HIS A 1123 15.69 -34.99 2.87
CA HIS A 1123 16.20 -35.94 3.85
C HIS A 1123 16.49 -35.24 5.17
N TYR A 1124 15.99 -35.82 6.26
CA TYR A 1124 16.38 -35.49 7.62
C TYR A 1124 17.48 -36.49 8.05
N PRO A 1125 18.75 -36.10 8.17
CA PRO A 1125 19.76 -36.97 8.75
C PRO A 1125 19.36 -37.31 10.19
N GLN A 1126 19.47 -38.59 10.57
CA GLN A 1126 19.10 -39.09 11.90
C GLN A 1126 20.12 -38.73 13.00
N GLN A 1127 21.19 -37.99 12.66
CA GLN A 1127 22.20 -37.48 13.59
C GLN A 1127 22.52 -36.03 13.24
N ASN A 1128 22.70 -35.19 14.27
CA ASN A 1128 23.22 -33.82 14.15
C ASN A 1128 24.66 -33.88 13.61
N GLU A 1129 24.81 -33.94 12.30
CA GLU A 1129 26.08 -33.63 11.64
C GLU A 1129 26.17 -32.11 11.53
N ASP A 1130 26.98 -31.49 12.38
CA ASP A 1130 27.36 -30.08 12.26
C ASP A 1130 28.08 -29.88 10.92
N GLY A 1131 27.35 -29.32 9.94
CA GLY A 1131 27.85 -29.06 8.61
C GLY A 1131 28.56 -27.70 8.53
N PRO A 1132 29.57 -27.52 7.67
CA PRO A 1132 30.36 -26.29 7.57
C PRO A 1132 29.62 -25.10 6.91
N ASN A 1133 28.28 -25.12 6.83
CA ASN A 1133 27.49 -24.17 6.02
C ASN A 1133 26.16 -23.70 6.68
N ASP A 1134 25.97 -23.92 7.99
CA ASP A 1134 24.69 -23.68 8.68
C ASP A 1134 24.38 -22.20 9.01
N ASP A 1135 25.30 -21.28 8.70
CA ASP A 1135 25.14 -19.83 8.94
C ASP A 1135 24.55 -19.06 7.73
N VAL A 1136 24.21 -19.74 6.62
CA VAL A 1136 23.71 -19.07 5.41
C VAL A 1136 22.21 -18.78 5.52
N GLN A 1137 21.85 -17.50 5.50
CA GLN A 1137 20.46 -17.06 5.39
C GLN A 1137 19.89 -17.42 4.00
N ARG A 1138 18.76 -18.14 3.98
CA ARG A 1138 18.04 -18.51 2.75
C ARG A 1138 16.70 -17.80 2.70
N VAL A 1139 16.45 -17.03 1.64
CA VAL A 1139 15.19 -16.25 1.43
C VAL A 1139 14.71 -15.46 2.66
N GLY A 1140 15.66 -14.92 3.43
CA GLY A 1140 15.38 -14.14 4.63
C GLY A 1140 15.37 -14.93 5.94
N ILE A 1141 15.47 -16.25 5.91
CA ILE A 1141 15.36 -17.15 7.07
C ILE A 1141 16.74 -17.67 7.48
N THR A 1142 17.02 -17.63 8.78
CA THR A 1142 18.19 -18.26 9.40
C THR A 1142 17.71 -19.40 10.31
N ALA A 1143 17.87 -20.63 9.86
CA ALA A 1143 17.41 -21.83 10.58
C ALA A 1143 18.58 -22.79 10.83
N LYS A 1144 19.31 -22.59 11.93
CA LYS A 1144 20.51 -23.40 12.24
C LYS A 1144 20.19 -24.85 12.63
N ASN A 1145 19.01 -25.07 13.21
CA ASN A 1145 18.57 -26.38 13.66
C ASN A 1145 17.87 -27.22 12.56
N VAL A 1146 17.79 -26.68 11.33
CA VAL A 1146 17.26 -27.41 10.17
C VAL A 1146 18.44 -27.69 9.23
N PRO A 1147 18.66 -28.94 8.78
CA PRO A 1147 19.82 -29.29 7.96
C PRO A 1147 19.95 -28.43 6.70
N GLY A 1148 21.14 -27.86 6.46
CA GLY A 1148 21.37 -26.96 5.31
C GLY A 1148 21.05 -27.58 3.94
N GLN A 1149 21.31 -28.88 3.74
CA GLN A 1149 20.97 -29.59 2.50
C GLN A 1149 19.45 -29.67 2.25
N ALA A 1150 18.67 -29.87 3.31
CA ALA A 1150 17.21 -29.91 3.23
C ALA A 1150 16.65 -28.53 2.84
N GLN A 1151 17.20 -27.47 3.43
CA GLN A 1151 16.85 -26.10 3.08
C GLN A 1151 17.21 -25.77 1.62
N GLU A 1152 18.34 -26.28 1.12
CA GLU A 1152 18.74 -26.12 -0.28
C GLU A 1152 17.81 -26.81 -1.25
N ALA A 1153 17.42 -28.05 -0.96
CA ALA A 1153 16.47 -28.78 -1.77
C ALA A 1153 15.13 -28.02 -1.85
N ALA A 1154 14.65 -27.48 -0.73
CA ALA A 1154 13.43 -26.67 -0.68
C ALA A 1154 13.56 -25.37 -1.49
N GLU A 1155 14.68 -24.65 -1.36
CA GLU A 1155 14.94 -23.42 -2.11
C GLU A 1155 15.01 -23.68 -3.62
N ASN A 1156 15.73 -24.73 -4.04
CA ASN A 1156 15.85 -25.14 -5.44
C ASN A 1156 14.49 -25.51 -6.02
N LEU A 1157 13.66 -26.27 -5.30
CA LEU A 1157 12.29 -26.60 -5.72
C LEU A 1157 11.48 -25.33 -6.01
N GLY A 1158 11.57 -24.32 -5.13
CA GLY A 1158 10.90 -23.03 -5.34
C GLY A 1158 11.37 -22.31 -6.61
N VAL A 1159 12.70 -22.28 -6.84
CA VAL A 1159 13.31 -21.65 -8.01
C VAL A 1159 12.96 -22.38 -9.32
N GLU A 1160 12.92 -23.72 -9.30
CA GLU A 1160 12.57 -24.55 -10.46
C GLU A 1160 11.12 -24.34 -10.88
N VAL A 1161 10.17 -24.39 -9.93
CA VAL A 1161 8.75 -24.15 -10.20
C VAL A 1161 8.56 -22.74 -10.77
N ALA A 1162 9.20 -21.73 -10.19
CA ALA A 1162 9.15 -20.36 -10.70
C ALA A 1162 9.74 -20.24 -12.11
N SER A 1163 10.88 -20.89 -12.39
CA SER A 1163 11.55 -20.84 -13.69
C SER A 1163 10.73 -21.53 -14.77
N LEU A 1164 10.07 -22.65 -14.44
CA LEU A 1164 9.10 -23.31 -15.32
C LEU A 1164 7.94 -22.38 -15.66
N LEU A 1165 7.35 -21.74 -14.66
CA LEU A 1165 6.26 -20.76 -14.86
C LEU A 1165 6.72 -19.57 -15.72
N LEU A 1166 7.94 -19.06 -15.50
CA LEU A 1166 8.53 -17.99 -16.32
C LEU A 1166 8.71 -18.43 -17.78
N SER A 1167 9.18 -19.65 -18.04
CA SER A 1167 9.30 -20.19 -19.41
C SER A 1167 7.94 -20.35 -20.11
N LYS A 1168 6.86 -20.53 -19.35
CA LYS A 1168 5.48 -20.61 -19.83
C LYS A 1168 4.80 -19.24 -19.99
N GLY A 1169 5.53 -18.14 -19.74
CA GLY A 1169 5.01 -16.77 -19.93
C GLY A 1169 4.47 -16.08 -18.68
N ALA A 1170 4.74 -16.59 -17.47
CA ALA A 1170 4.27 -15.98 -16.21
C ALA A 1170 4.68 -14.50 -16.06
N LYS A 1171 5.84 -14.11 -16.61
CA LYS A 1171 6.34 -12.72 -16.56
C LYS A 1171 5.35 -11.72 -17.18
N HIS A 1172 4.74 -12.09 -18.32
CA HIS A 1172 3.77 -11.25 -19.01
C HIS A 1172 2.50 -11.06 -18.18
N ILE A 1173 1.95 -12.16 -17.62
CA ILE A 1173 0.76 -12.11 -16.77
C ILE A 1173 0.98 -11.20 -15.56
N LEU A 1174 2.14 -11.34 -14.90
CA LEU A 1174 2.48 -10.53 -13.72
C LEU A 1174 2.74 -9.06 -14.06
N SER A 1175 3.36 -8.74 -15.20
CA SER A 1175 3.57 -7.35 -15.62
C SER A 1175 2.26 -6.63 -15.93
N VAL A 1176 1.36 -7.29 -16.66
CA VAL A 1176 0.03 -6.74 -16.97
C VAL A 1176 -0.80 -6.56 -15.69
N ALA A 1177 -0.79 -7.55 -14.80
CA ALA A 1177 -1.49 -7.47 -13.52
C ALA A 1177 -0.97 -6.31 -12.65
N ARG A 1178 0.34 -6.04 -12.67
CA ARG A 1178 0.94 -4.92 -11.95
C ARG A 1178 0.52 -3.57 -12.54
N GLN A 1179 0.63 -3.39 -13.86
CA GLN A 1179 0.22 -2.16 -14.54
C GLN A 1179 -1.26 -1.82 -14.33
N LEU A 1180 -2.14 -2.82 -14.45
CA LEU A 1180 -3.58 -2.63 -14.23
C LEU A 1180 -3.92 -2.30 -12.77
N ASN A 1181 -3.14 -2.83 -11.81
CA ASN A 1181 -3.32 -2.50 -10.40
C ASN A 1181 -2.81 -1.09 -10.07
N ASP A 1182 -1.70 -0.66 -10.68
CA ASP A 1182 -1.16 0.70 -10.50
C ASP A 1182 -2.07 1.77 -11.13
N ALA A 1183 -2.83 1.41 -12.17
CA ALA A 1183 -3.82 2.29 -12.81
C ALA A 1183 -5.16 2.42 -12.04
N ARG A 1184 -5.42 1.58 -11.04
CA ARG A 1184 -6.67 1.54 -10.23
C ARG A 1184 -6.58 2.40 -8.97
#